data_AF-A0AAE0JZP7-F1
#
_entry.id   AF-A0AAE0JZP7-F1
#
_cell.length_a   1.000
_cell.length_b   1.000
_cell.length_c   1.000
_cell.angle_alpha   90.00
_cell.angle_beta   90.00
_cell.angle_gamma   90.00
#
_symmetry.space_group_name_H-M   'P 1'
#
loop_
_entity.id
_entity.type
_entity.pdbx_description
1 polymer ?
#
loop_
_entity_poly.entity_id
_entity_poly.type
_entity_poly.pdbx_seq_one_letter_code
_entity_poly.pdbx_strand_id
1 'polypeptide(L)'
;MATLTESEIEKLFSGAPQYFARSEGHYTGAPHPSVAFPWDEKLEIRDLTDHTQIEDKAWGVVTAWPHITRDILGDQSAAKRATEEKRRAHFYPRCRERPSMLSSAGLEKGSMGYQAALELGVADALQEDQWGFEQIGTLTPVIVEQRQKMLTSRDGLRHMEETLIMEQLIKNGQRYSEQHPRERRVSSELYNELFLQILHPPTKVLDHRDPYSLSVQIQALVKVLAAPNMWIDFSHVEWRIRLGQLLWGNPIEDEVDDGASVRTGESASETTSDVHEERYWLLLQILLACELLVRLDAITEGEELGVESIRPSEILKFEKDANKSVKWSLHLARAWLENIEVVKTEATERPGAEDKPSSWLATLTKRISLSRDGGSHRRSQHHGPVYAIRGRHIQRQVDGLTHFARQLKWPDVESYAWRISANCQSIAEGNILDDSLASAGSRSDSHRSSYFGGSHLGERKPDSKVKRMPSRRRKISAALHPAGWLSKSYVSGLMLPGEGLCHFLMATLLENDREAMGRLGPMANLCGGFVYSGKSFWSTSCIVGRVLAAGKGSAECMGWISSDIKPQRLGDGWVNIEVEETPDDAHNVEKKARLWGKQNIERESRVLGDTDPSSVFPADFIIPFENIYREKTPPCLKIDLRALNLWAPVDSVHTTPTEDLNATPFSEASRPPEIRTYTSSVSFTVIDMDSGAEEERTFALAKDINFVTAHPCVPSQHVKILKSPSSPTIQQVDLSGDSAAGKTASVIGKACTKDRGSSNLLARLTYNPGHPLHKYYTYTALHLSELLAKQDFSLEALLSNYSSTAHRPSLAPASNSAAKVLVIDCITGFQSLPQEHEIPLSPVISRSGSQASASCGAGIGSLAGALESASKKMHSETRRRQFGSDMEILVRAFCAEKGWNALISRRRRGCLACAIREAGALGWKVIIRVD
;
A
#
# COMPACT_ATOMS: atom_id res chain seq x y z
N MET A 1 -3.00 48.73 8.13
CA MET A 1 -3.65 47.91 7.08
C MET A 1 -4.88 47.28 7.71
N ALA A 2 -5.96 47.08 6.95
CA ALA A 2 -7.11 46.32 7.44
C ALA A 2 -6.75 44.83 7.54
N THR A 3 -7.40 44.12 8.47
CA THR A 3 -7.35 42.66 8.57
C THR A 3 -8.10 42.03 7.40
N LEU A 4 -7.69 40.83 6.97
CA LEU A 4 -8.40 40.08 5.93
C LEU A 4 -9.75 39.60 6.46
N THR A 5 -10.79 39.74 5.66
CA THR A 5 -12.11 39.13 5.90
C THR A 5 -12.09 37.64 5.58
N GLU A 6 -13.08 36.90 6.09
CA GLU A 6 -13.22 35.45 5.82
C GLU A 6 -13.30 35.17 4.31
N SER A 7 -14.14 35.90 3.57
CA SER A 7 -14.27 35.73 2.11
C SER A 7 -12.96 35.98 1.36
N GLU A 8 -12.13 36.91 1.83
CA GLU A 8 -10.82 37.19 1.21
C GLU A 8 -9.83 36.05 1.46
N ILE A 9 -9.87 35.43 2.65
CA ILE A 9 -9.08 34.23 2.97
C ILE A 9 -9.50 33.07 2.08
N GLU A 10 -10.80 32.82 1.91
CA GLU A 10 -11.31 31.75 1.04
C GLU A 10 -10.84 31.93 -0.40
N LYS A 11 -10.97 33.16 -0.93
CA LYS A 11 -10.47 33.50 -2.27
C LYS A 11 -8.96 33.28 -2.38
N LEU A 12 -8.19 33.67 -1.37
CA LEU A 12 -6.73 33.59 -1.38
C LEU A 12 -6.22 32.14 -1.40
N PHE A 13 -6.92 31.24 -0.71
CA PHE A 13 -6.53 29.85 -0.54
C PHE A 13 -7.41 28.85 -1.31
N SER A 14 -8.29 29.33 -2.19
CA SER A 14 -9.00 28.49 -3.16
C SER A 14 -8.00 27.62 -3.94
N GLY A 15 -8.29 26.32 -4.04
CA GLY A 15 -7.41 25.32 -4.64
C GLY A 15 -6.19 24.89 -3.80
N ALA A 16 -6.04 25.36 -2.55
CA ALA A 16 -5.02 24.88 -1.61
C ALA A 16 -5.54 23.69 -0.79
N PRO A 17 -4.73 22.62 -0.60
CA PRO A 17 -5.10 21.51 0.27
C PRO A 17 -5.16 21.91 1.74
N GLN A 18 -6.07 21.27 2.46
CA GLN A 18 -6.16 21.29 3.92
C GLN A 18 -6.15 19.88 4.47
N TYR A 19 -5.46 19.70 5.59
CA TYR A 19 -5.13 18.39 6.13
C TYR A 19 -5.87 18.17 7.45
N PHE A 20 -6.54 17.02 7.58
CA PHE A 20 -7.37 16.69 8.73
C PHE A 20 -7.10 15.26 9.21
N ALA A 21 -7.50 14.97 10.45
CA ALA A 21 -7.57 13.62 10.99
C ALA A 21 -8.87 13.43 11.78
N ARG A 22 -9.80 12.60 11.27
CA ARG A 22 -11.17 12.47 11.81
C ARG A 22 -11.46 11.04 12.24
N SER A 23 -12.30 10.83 13.25
CA SER A 23 -12.76 9.48 13.60
C SER A 23 -13.91 9.06 12.69
N GLU A 24 -13.88 7.84 12.16
CA GLU A 24 -14.94 7.29 11.27
C GLU A 24 -16.20 6.79 12.00
N GLY A 25 -16.26 6.98 13.31
CA GLY A 25 -17.36 6.53 14.15
C GLY A 25 -16.91 6.24 15.58
N HIS A 26 -17.79 5.61 16.33
CA HIS A 26 -17.48 5.11 17.66
C HIS A 26 -16.68 3.82 17.55
N TYR A 27 -15.66 3.64 18.39
CA TYR A 27 -14.87 2.40 18.48
C TYR A 27 -14.16 1.96 17.19
N THR A 28 -13.94 2.87 16.22
CA THR A 28 -13.26 2.55 14.94
C THR A 28 -11.73 2.57 15.01
N GLY A 29 -11.15 2.86 16.18
CA GLY A 29 -9.72 2.87 16.41
C GLY A 29 -9.05 4.20 16.06
N ALA A 30 -7.88 4.14 15.42
CA ALA A 30 -7.11 5.33 15.07
C ALA A 30 -7.88 6.26 14.12
N PRO A 31 -7.62 7.58 14.12
CA PRO A 31 -8.25 8.51 13.19
C PRO A 31 -7.93 8.18 11.73
N HIS A 32 -8.78 8.64 10.81
CA HIS A 32 -8.56 8.61 9.38
C HIS A 32 -7.97 9.97 8.93
N PRO A 33 -6.76 10.00 8.35
CA PRO A 33 -6.21 11.19 7.75
C PRO A 33 -6.87 11.47 6.39
N SER A 34 -7.23 12.72 6.14
CA SER A 34 -7.88 13.14 4.89
C SER A 34 -7.40 14.52 4.44
N VAL A 35 -7.35 14.73 3.13
CA VAL A 35 -7.08 16.03 2.51
C VAL A 35 -8.37 16.56 1.88
N ALA A 36 -8.65 17.86 2.03
CA ALA A 36 -9.81 18.49 1.41
C ALA A 36 -9.48 19.88 0.84
N PHE A 37 -10.33 20.34 -0.08
CA PHE A 37 -10.27 21.66 -0.71
C PHE A 37 -11.55 22.43 -0.40
N PRO A 38 -11.74 22.91 0.84
CA PRO A 38 -13.04 23.43 1.30
C PRO A 38 -13.49 24.72 0.61
N TRP A 39 -12.60 25.38 -0.13
CA TRP A 39 -12.86 26.66 -0.80
C TRP A 39 -12.82 26.56 -2.34
N ASP A 40 -12.80 25.35 -2.88
CA ASP A 40 -13.04 25.11 -4.31
C ASP A 40 -13.73 23.75 -4.52
N GLU A 41 -15.02 23.81 -4.82
CA GLU A 41 -15.86 22.61 -4.96
C GLU A 41 -15.78 21.97 -6.35
N LYS A 42 -14.98 22.52 -7.29
CA LYS A 42 -14.81 21.92 -8.63
C LYS A 42 -14.25 20.51 -8.50
N LEU A 43 -14.90 19.56 -9.16
CA LEU A 43 -14.54 18.13 -9.11
C LEU A 43 -13.06 17.89 -9.41
N GLU A 44 -12.50 18.58 -10.40
CA GLU A 44 -11.09 18.41 -10.78
C GLU A 44 -10.07 18.83 -9.70
N ILE A 45 -10.50 19.67 -8.75
CA ILE A 45 -9.70 20.08 -7.60
C ILE A 45 -9.95 19.13 -6.42
N ARG A 46 -11.21 18.74 -6.21
CA ARG A 46 -11.59 17.77 -5.17
C ARG A 46 -10.99 16.38 -5.40
N ASP A 47 -10.77 15.99 -6.64
CA ASP A 47 -10.22 14.69 -7.03
C ASP A 47 -8.67 14.69 -7.13
N LEU A 48 -8.01 15.78 -6.72
CA LEU A 48 -6.56 15.80 -6.62
C LEU A 48 -6.09 14.79 -5.57
N THR A 49 -5.12 13.98 -5.96
CA THR A 49 -4.54 12.92 -5.14
C THR A 49 -3.02 12.96 -5.25
N ASP A 50 -2.35 12.48 -4.21
CA ASP A 50 -0.88 12.34 -4.13
C ASP A 50 -0.39 10.93 -4.45
N HIS A 51 -1.30 10.05 -4.86
CA HIS A 51 -1.05 8.63 -5.09
C HIS A 51 -1.60 8.18 -6.44
N THR A 52 -1.08 7.05 -6.93
CA THR A 52 -1.55 6.42 -8.16
C THR A 52 -2.89 5.71 -7.94
N GLN A 53 -3.71 5.65 -8.98
CA GLN A 53 -4.96 4.88 -8.94
C GLN A 53 -4.70 3.38 -9.18
N ILE A 54 -5.63 2.53 -8.72
CA ILE A 54 -5.61 1.10 -9.03
C ILE A 54 -5.92 0.91 -10.51
N GLU A 55 -4.95 0.38 -11.25
CA GLU A 55 -4.99 0.30 -12.71
C GLU A 55 -5.65 -0.96 -13.28
N ASP A 56 -5.97 -1.94 -12.44
CA ASP A 56 -6.56 -3.21 -12.85
C ASP A 56 -7.59 -3.72 -11.83
N LYS A 57 -8.70 -4.27 -12.34
CA LYS A 57 -9.76 -4.89 -11.51
C LYS A 57 -9.28 -6.04 -10.66
N ALA A 58 -8.28 -6.81 -11.09
CA ALA A 58 -7.69 -7.90 -10.32
C ALA A 58 -7.14 -7.42 -8.96
N TRP A 59 -6.74 -6.15 -8.90
CA TRP A 59 -6.09 -5.54 -7.75
C TRP A 59 -7.07 -4.80 -6.85
N GLY A 60 -8.36 -4.77 -7.16
CA GLY A 60 -9.36 -4.05 -6.35
C GLY A 60 -9.45 -4.54 -4.90
N VAL A 61 -9.09 -5.81 -4.64
CA VAL A 61 -9.09 -6.37 -3.29
C VAL A 61 -7.94 -5.86 -2.40
N VAL A 62 -7.01 -5.07 -2.95
CA VAL A 62 -5.86 -4.53 -2.18
C VAL A 62 -6.29 -3.64 -1.02
N THR A 63 -7.48 -3.03 -1.11
CA THR A 63 -7.97 -2.07 -0.13
C THR A 63 -9.41 -2.35 0.26
N ALA A 64 -9.73 -2.14 1.54
CA ALA A 64 -11.10 -2.16 2.04
C ALA A 64 -11.81 -0.81 1.78
N TRP A 65 -11.08 0.21 1.34
CA TRP A 65 -11.65 1.51 1.00
C TRP A 65 -12.48 1.44 -0.28
N PRO A 66 -13.64 2.09 -0.33
CA PRO A 66 -14.36 2.28 -1.58
C PRO A 66 -13.47 2.98 -2.60
N HIS A 67 -13.35 2.39 -3.79
CA HIS A 67 -12.49 2.90 -4.85
C HIS A 67 -13.05 2.56 -6.23
N ILE A 68 -12.53 3.25 -7.23
CA ILE A 68 -12.83 2.99 -8.64
C ILE A 68 -11.57 2.46 -9.29
N THR A 69 -11.66 1.28 -9.90
CA THR A 69 -10.57 0.71 -10.70
C THR A 69 -10.61 1.32 -12.10
N ARG A 70 -9.47 1.80 -12.58
CA ARG A 70 -9.38 2.35 -13.93
C ARG A 70 -8.90 1.27 -14.90
N ASP A 71 -9.84 0.54 -15.48
CA ASP A 71 -9.49 -0.40 -16.55
C ASP A 71 -8.93 0.36 -17.75
N ILE A 72 -7.62 0.23 -17.99
CA ILE A 72 -6.93 0.87 -19.12
C ILE A 72 -7.48 0.35 -20.46
N LEU A 73 -8.12 -0.84 -20.47
CA LEU A 73 -8.63 -1.54 -21.64
C LEU A 73 -10.18 -1.68 -21.67
N GLY A 74 -10.90 -1.08 -20.72
CA GLY A 74 -12.33 -1.34 -20.53
C GLY A 74 -13.25 -0.59 -21.50
N ASP A 75 -14.11 -1.34 -22.21
CA ASP A 75 -15.31 -0.80 -22.87
C ASP A 75 -16.25 -0.15 -21.83
N GLN A 76 -16.60 1.13 -22.03
CA GLN A 76 -17.51 1.87 -21.15
C GLN A 76 -18.87 1.17 -20.98
N SER A 77 -19.29 0.35 -21.96
CA SER A 77 -20.51 -0.45 -21.88
C SER A 77 -20.43 -1.60 -20.85
N ALA A 78 -19.25 -2.18 -20.65
CA ALA A 78 -19.01 -3.24 -19.68
C ALA A 78 -18.90 -2.68 -18.26
N ALA A 79 -18.30 -1.49 -18.11
CA ALA A 79 -18.26 -0.78 -16.82
C ALA A 79 -19.66 -0.40 -16.34
N LYS A 80 -20.54 0.07 -17.23
CA LYS A 80 -21.95 0.34 -16.91
C LYS A 80 -22.70 -0.93 -16.50
N ARG A 81 -22.57 -2.04 -17.25
CA ARG A 81 -23.18 -3.33 -16.90
C ARG A 81 -22.72 -3.87 -15.55
N ALA A 82 -21.42 -3.80 -15.24
CA ALA A 82 -20.88 -4.17 -13.94
C ALA A 82 -21.37 -3.26 -12.79
N THR A 83 -21.70 -2.00 -13.09
CA THR A 83 -22.29 -1.07 -12.11
C THR A 83 -23.79 -1.34 -11.91
N GLU A 84 -24.50 -1.76 -12.96
CA GLU A 84 -25.89 -2.19 -12.92
C GLU A 84 -26.06 -3.54 -12.19
N GLU A 85 -25.13 -4.49 -12.36
CA GLU A 85 -25.06 -5.75 -11.60
C GLU A 85 -24.76 -5.51 -10.10
N LYS A 86 -24.06 -4.42 -9.75
CA LYS A 86 -23.73 -4.03 -8.37
C LYS A 86 -24.84 -3.26 -7.62
N ARG A 87 -26.05 -3.11 -8.17
CA ARG A 87 -27.22 -2.53 -7.47
C ARG A 87 -27.80 -3.50 -6.42
N ARG A 88 -26.96 -4.00 -5.52
CA ARG A 88 -27.34 -4.83 -4.38
C ARG A 88 -27.00 -4.08 -3.10
N ALA A 89 -27.81 -4.25 -2.06
CA ALA A 89 -27.50 -3.72 -0.75
C ALA A 89 -26.12 -4.19 -0.30
N HIS A 90 -25.34 -3.26 0.25
CA HIS A 90 -23.93 -3.49 0.55
C HIS A 90 -23.61 -2.95 1.92
N PHE A 91 -23.59 -3.83 2.91
CA PHE A 91 -23.10 -3.46 4.24
C PHE A 91 -21.59 -3.23 4.20
N TYR A 92 -21.12 -2.05 4.60
CA TYR A 92 -19.70 -1.71 4.65
C TYR A 92 -19.15 -1.85 6.08
N PRO A 93 -18.33 -2.87 6.39
CA PRO A 93 -17.68 -2.95 7.69
C PRO A 93 -16.78 -1.73 7.92
N ARG A 94 -16.96 -1.01 9.04
CA ARG A 94 -16.10 0.13 9.43
C ARG A 94 -14.80 -0.34 10.06
N CYS A 95 -14.01 -1.08 9.27
CA CYS A 95 -12.61 -1.39 9.52
C CYS A 95 -11.86 -1.41 8.19
N ARG A 96 -10.63 -0.90 8.20
CA ARG A 96 -9.79 -0.72 7.02
C ARG A 96 -8.37 -1.18 7.33
N GLU A 97 -7.66 -1.60 6.31
CA GLU A 97 -6.23 -1.90 6.39
C GLU A 97 -5.44 -0.63 6.72
N ARG A 98 -4.35 -0.79 7.48
CA ARG A 98 -3.40 0.29 7.75
C ARG A 98 -1.97 -0.18 7.45
N PRO A 99 -1.17 0.60 6.70
CA PRO A 99 -1.55 1.84 6.03
C PRO A 99 -2.52 1.60 4.86
N SER A 100 -3.27 2.64 4.48
CA SER A 100 -4.18 2.63 3.33
C SER A 100 -3.43 2.28 2.05
N MET A 101 -3.85 1.18 1.42
CA MET A 101 -3.22 0.70 0.19
C MET A 101 -3.55 1.54 -1.04
N LEU A 102 -4.55 2.43 -0.96
CA LEU A 102 -4.75 3.46 -1.99
C LEU A 102 -3.60 4.46 -2.02
N SER A 103 -3.10 4.82 -0.84
CA SER A 103 -2.05 5.82 -0.66
C SER A 103 -0.66 5.21 -0.53
N SER A 104 -0.50 3.88 -0.69
CA SER A 104 0.79 3.21 -0.51
C SER A 104 1.78 3.47 -1.65
N ALA A 105 1.30 3.86 -2.83
CA ALA A 105 2.11 4.22 -4.00
C ALA A 105 1.85 5.69 -4.38
N GLY A 106 2.81 6.56 -4.07
CA GLY A 106 2.78 7.99 -4.38
C GLY A 106 2.93 8.25 -5.89
N LEU A 107 2.62 9.49 -6.34
CA LEU A 107 2.86 9.87 -7.74
C LEU A 107 4.36 9.95 -8.08
N GLU A 108 5.21 10.19 -7.08
CA GLU A 108 6.65 10.04 -7.21
C GLU A 108 7.06 8.61 -6.90
N LYS A 109 7.78 7.97 -7.81
CA LYS A 109 8.19 6.57 -7.63
C LYS A 109 9.01 6.38 -6.36
N GLY A 110 8.81 5.28 -5.64
CA GLY A 110 9.47 4.95 -4.38
C GLY A 110 9.01 5.79 -3.19
N SER A 111 7.90 6.52 -3.34
CA SER A 111 7.27 7.29 -2.27
C SER A 111 5.84 6.80 -2.03
N MET A 112 5.23 7.24 -0.93
CA MET A 112 3.81 7.02 -0.62
C MET A 112 3.06 8.35 -0.58
N GLY A 113 1.73 8.32 -0.47
CA GLY A 113 0.92 9.51 -0.23
C GLY A 113 0.78 9.86 1.25
N TYR A 114 0.17 11.01 1.50
CA TYR A 114 -0.03 11.61 2.83
C TYR A 114 -0.77 10.68 3.80
N GLN A 115 -1.82 10.00 3.34
CA GLN A 115 -2.63 9.14 4.19
C GLN A 115 -1.81 7.94 4.70
N ALA A 116 -1.16 7.21 3.79
CA ALA A 116 -0.34 6.05 4.16
C ALA A 116 0.78 6.42 5.13
N ALA A 117 1.44 7.57 4.90
CA ALA A 117 2.53 8.05 5.74
C ALA A 117 2.11 8.30 7.19
N LEU A 118 0.96 8.94 7.42
CA LEU A 118 0.46 9.16 8.78
C LEU A 118 0.00 7.88 9.46
N GLU A 119 -0.41 6.87 8.69
CA GLU A 119 -0.88 5.60 9.20
C GLU A 119 0.26 4.62 9.55
N LEU A 120 1.51 4.86 9.12
CA LEU A 120 2.67 4.00 9.43
C LEU A 120 2.86 3.73 10.92
N GLY A 121 2.66 4.75 11.77
CA GLY A 121 2.78 4.62 13.23
C GLY A 121 1.65 3.80 13.87
N VAL A 122 0.57 3.51 13.14
CA VAL A 122 -0.56 2.69 13.58
C VAL A 122 -0.87 1.55 12.59
N ALA A 123 0.14 1.14 11.81
CA ALA A 123 0.01 0.09 10.81
C ALA A 123 -0.40 -1.23 11.45
N ASP A 124 -1.14 -2.06 10.71
CA ASP A 124 -1.54 -3.39 11.17
C ASP A 124 -0.32 -4.29 11.44
N ALA A 125 0.80 -4.07 10.74
CA ALA A 125 2.04 -4.83 10.92
C ALA A 125 2.69 -4.66 12.30
N LEU A 126 2.37 -3.58 13.02
CA LEU A 126 2.86 -3.30 14.38
C LEU A 126 2.14 -4.14 15.46
N GLN A 127 1.02 -4.77 15.12
CA GLN A 127 0.31 -5.62 16.08
C GLN A 127 1.19 -6.80 16.48
N GLU A 128 1.14 -7.18 17.76
CA GLU A 128 1.78 -8.41 18.25
C GLU A 128 1.15 -9.64 17.58
N ASP A 129 1.84 -10.78 17.65
CA ASP A 129 1.29 -12.03 17.11
C ASP A 129 0.07 -12.46 17.92
N GLN A 130 -0.86 -13.14 17.25
CA GLN A 130 -2.09 -13.59 17.90
C GLN A 130 -1.75 -14.62 18.97
N TRP A 131 -2.02 -14.28 20.22
CA TRP A 131 -1.75 -15.17 21.35
C TRP A 131 -2.48 -16.51 21.19
N GLY A 132 -1.73 -17.60 21.40
CA GLY A 132 -2.23 -18.97 21.26
C GLY A 132 -2.19 -19.54 19.84
N PHE A 133 -1.95 -18.71 18.82
CA PHE A 133 -1.88 -19.10 17.40
C PHE A 133 -0.46 -18.88 16.83
N GLU A 134 0.58 -19.09 17.63
CA GLU A 134 1.96 -18.72 17.25
C GLU A 134 2.51 -19.53 16.06
N GLN A 135 2.03 -20.77 15.85
CA GLN A 135 2.36 -21.60 14.69
C GLN A 135 1.12 -22.32 14.14
N ILE A 136 1.11 -22.54 12.82
CA ILE A 136 0.05 -23.32 12.17
C ILE A 136 0.14 -24.77 12.67
N GLY A 137 -0.98 -25.33 13.09
CA GLY A 137 -1.04 -26.72 13.56
C GLY A 137 -0.59 -26.92 15.02
N THR A 138 -0.11 -25.89 15.73
CA THR A 138 0.10 -26.00 17.19
C THR A 138 -1.10 -25.43 17.94
N LEU A 139 -1.99 -26.32 18.37
CA LEU A 139 -3.16 -25.93 19.15
C LEU A 139 -2.79 -25.69 20.61
N THR A 140 -2.82 -24.42 21.04
CA THR A 140 -2.69 -24.14 22.48
C THR A 140 -3.92 -24.66 23.24
N PRO A 141 -3.75 -25.21 24.47
CA PRO A 141 -4.86 -25.79 25.24
C PRO A 141 -6.04 -24.83 25.44
N VAL A 142 -5.77 -23.52 25.51
CA VAL A 142 -6.80 -22.50 25.71
C VAL A 142 -7.73 -22.39 24.51
N ILE A 143 -7.23 -22.56 23.28
CA ILE A 143 -8.06 -22.56 22.07
C ILE A 143 -8.98 -23.78 22.07
N VAL A 144 -8.43 -24.96 22.34
CA VAL A 144 -9.17 -26.22 22.39
C VAL A 144 -10.28 -26.15 23.45
N GLU A 145 -9.97 -25.64 24.64
CA GLU A 145 -10.96 -25.46 25.71
C GLU A 145 -12.09 -24.50 25.30
N GLN A 146 -11.76 -23.35 24.69
CA GLN A 146 -12.79 -22.41 24.24
C GLN A 146 -13.67 -23.00 23.12
N ARG A 147 -13.07 -23.71 22.16
CA ARG A 147 -13.79 -24.40 21.07
C ARG A 147 -14.73 -25.48 21.62
N GLN A 148 -14.25 -26.31 22.55
CA GLN A 148 -15.06 -27.33 23.22
C GLN A 148 -16.20 -26.71 24.03
N LYS A 149 -15.92 -25.61 24.76
CA LYS A 149 -16.94 -24.87 25.51
C LYS A 149 -18.02 -24.32 24.58
N MET A 150 -17.66 -23.81 23.41
CA MET A 150 -18.62 -23.28 22.45
C MET A 150 -19.52 -24.35 21.84
N LEU A 151 -18.98 -25.54 21.56
CA LEU A 151 -19.74 -26.70 21.06
C LEU A 151 -20.65 -27.35 22.12
N THR A 152 -20.33 -27.19 23.40
CA THR A 152 -21.11 -27.78 24.51
C THR A 152 -22.08 -26.80 25.17
N SER A 153 -21.97 -25.50 24.88
CA SER A 153 -22.84 -24.48 25.44
C SER A 153 -24.27 -24.53 24.88
N ARG A 154 -25.25 -24.17 25.72
CA ARG A 154 -26.68 -24.22 25.37
C ARG A 154 -27.13 -23.12 24.38
N ASP A 155 -26.28 -22.14 24.13
CA ASP A 155 -26.52 -20.99 23.25
C ASP A 155 -25.32 -20.69 22.32
N GLY A 156 -24.51 -21.72 22.02
CA GLY A 156 -23.34 -21.65 21.13
C GLY A 156 -23.52 -22.46 19.84
N LEU A 157 -22.46 -23.13 19.41
CA LEU A 157 -22.39 -23.83 18.12
C LEU A 157 -22.95 -25.25 18.23
N ARG A 158 -23.67 -25.69 17.19
CA ARG A 158 -23.95 -27.11 16.96
C ARG A 158 -22.74 -27.76 16.30
N HIS A 159 -22.54 -29.05 16.56
CA HIS A 159 -21.57 -29.83 15.81
C HIS A 159 -22.03 -29.94 14.35
N MET A 160 -21.15 -29.62 13.39
CA MET A 160 -21.44 -29.65 11.96
C MET A 160 -20.44 -30.54 11.25
N GLU A 161 -20.91 -31.41 10.36
CA GLU A 161 -20.02 -32.12 9.46
C GLU A 161 -19.50 -31.17 8.36
N GLU A 162 -18.28 -31.41 7.87
CA GLU A 162 -17.68 -30.59 6.81
C GLU A 162 -18.53 -30.62 5.52
N THR A 163 -19.21 -31.75 5.20
CA THR A 163 -20.24 -31.83 4.14
C THR A 163 -21.28 -30.72 4.28
N LEU A 164 -21.87 -30.60 5.47
CA LEU A 164 -22.93 -29.64 5.76
C LEU A 164 -22.41 -28.21 5.67
N ILE A 165 -21.19 -27.95 6.16
CA ILE A 165 -20.54 -26.63 6.01
C ILE A 165 -20.45 -26.25 4.52
N MET A 166 -19.97 -27.17 3.67
CA MET A 166 -19.83 -26.94 2.25
C MET A 166 -21.20 -26.72 1.57
N GLU A 167 -22.24 -27.46 1.95
CA GLU A 167 -23.59 -27.26 1.42
C GLU A 167 -24.19 -25.91 1.83
N GLN A 168 -23.96 -25.45 3.07
CA GLN A 168 -24.41 -24.11 3.48
C GLN A 168 -23.62 -23.00 2.79
N LEU A 169 -22.32 -23.19 2.54
CA LEU A 169 -21.52 -22.24 1.76
C LEU A 169 -22.02 -22.12 0.32
N ILE A 170 -22.45 -23.22 -0.32
CA ILE A 170 -23.09 -23.19 -1.64
C ILE A 170 -24.39 -22.37 -1.58
N LYS A 171 -25.26 -22.61 -0.59
CA LYS A 171 -26.52 -21.88 -0.43
C LYS A 171 -26.29 -20.38 -0.22
N ASN A 172 -25.32 -20.00 0.62
CA ASN A 172 -24.99 -18.60 0.83
C ASN A 172 -24.43 -17.94 -0.44
N GLY A 173 -23.61 -18.66 -1.22
CA GLY A 173 -23.14 -18.19 -2.52
C GLY A 173 -24.29 -17.92 -3.50
N GLN A 174 -25.30 -18.80 -3.54
CA GLN A 174 -26.51 -18.62 -4.36
C GLN A 174 -27.31 -17.40 -3.90
N ARG A 175 -27.61 -17.30 -2.60
CA ARG A 175 -28.32 -16.14 -2.00
C ARG A 175 -27.62 -14.82 -2.24
N TYR A 176 -26.29 -14.81 -2.17
CA TYR A 176 -25.49 -13.62 -2.42
C TYR A 176 -25.55 -13.19 -3.90
N SER A 177 -25.72 -14.14 -4.82
CA SER A 177 -25.80 -13.87 -6.26
C SER A 177 -27.21 -13.48 -6.72
N GLU A 178 -28.24 -13.97 -6.05
CA GLU A 178 -29.64 -13.64 -6.34
C GLU A 178 -30.02 -12.26 -5.77
N GLN A 179 -30.86 -11.49 -6.47
CA GLN A 179 -31.45 -10.29 -5.88
C GLN A 179 -32.32 -10.71 -4.69
N HIS A 180 -32.11 -10.12 -3.50
CA HIS A 180 -32.78 -10.57 -2.29
C HIS A 180 -34.31 -10.61 -2.52
N PRO A 181 -34.98 -11.74 -2.20
CA PRO A 181 -36.41 -11.85 -2.40
C PRO A 181 -37.12 -10.76 -1.58
N ARG A 182 -37.97 -9.98 -2.25
CA ARG A 182 -38.70 -8.81 -1.69
C ARG A 182 -39.76 -9.17 -0.64
N GLU A 183 -39.65 -10.31 0.04
CA GLU A 183 -40.70 -10.90 0.86
C GLU A 183 -40.29 -11.11 2.32
N ARG A 184 -41.20 -10.74 3.23
CA ARG A 184 -41.13 -10.93 4.68
C ARG A 184 -40.90 -12.39 5.13
N ARG A 185 -41.04 -13.36 4.22
CA ARG A 185 -40.80 -14.81 4.46
C ARG A 185 -39.31 -15.15 4.67
N VAL A 186 -38.40 -14.33 4.15
CA VAL A 186 -36.94 -14.56 4.21
C VAL A 186 -36.38 -14.55 5.64
N SER A 187 -36.85 -13.67 6.53
CA SER A 187 -36.32 -13.57 7.91
C SER A 187 -36.58 -14.86 8.72
N SER A 188 -37.77 -15.45 8.59
CA SER A 188 -38.14 -16.68 9.32
C SER A 188 -37.43 -17.92 8.76
N GLU A 189 -37.21 -17.98 7.45
CA GLU A 189 -36.42 -19.04 6.81
C GLU A 189 -34.96 -18.98 7.29
N LEU A 190 -34.34 -17.79 7.24
CA LEU A 190 -32.98 -17.55 7.75
C LEU A 190 -32.86 -17.86 9.24
N TYR A 191 -33.90 -17.57 10.03
CA TYR A 191 -33.93 -17.92 11.45
C TYR A 191 -33.88 -19.43 11.65
N ASN A 192 -34.75 -20.16 10.96
CA ASN A 192 -34.87 -21.61 11.11
C ASN A 192 -33.58 -22.30 10.70
N GLU A 193 -32.98 -21.92 9.57
CA GLU A 193 -31.71 -22.50 9.13
C GLU A 193 -30.59 -22.24 10.14
N LEU A 194 -30.47 -21.01 10.63
CA LEU A 194 -29.46 -20.64 11.62
C LEU A 194 -29.61 -21.47 12.89
N PHE A 195 -30.79 -21.52 13.50
CA PHE A 195 -30.96 -22.10 14.84
C PHE A 195 -31.32 -23.59 14.87
N LEU A 196 -31.69 -24.18 13.74
CA LEU A 196 -31.87 -25.63 13.63
C LEU A 196 -30.58 -26.35 13.21
N GLN A 197 -29.74 -25.71 12.39
CA GLN A 197 -28.59 -26.38 11.76
C GLN A 197 -27.23 -25.89 12.28
N ILE A 198 -27.08 -24.61 12.61
CA ILE A 198 -25.76 -23.99 12.89
C ILE A 198 -25.58 -23.62 14.37
N LEU A 199 -26.50 -22.83 14.93
CA LEU A 199 -26.45 -22.33 16.30
C LEU A 199 -27.54 -22.97 17.16
N HIS A 200 -27.35 -22.97 18.47
CA HIS A 200 -28.45 -23.16 19.41
C HIS A 200 -29.25 -21.85 19.58
N PRO A 201 -30.59 -21.91 19.74
CA PRO A 201 -31.40 -20.72 19.99
C PRO A 201 -30.90 -19.92 21.22
N PRO A 202 -30.95 -18.58 21.20
CA PRO A 202 -30.51 -17.77 22.33
C PRO A 202 -31.32 -18.11 23.60
N THR A 203 -30.64 -18.34 24.72
CA THR A 203 -31.30 -18.62 26.01
C THR A 203 -32.01 -17.40 26.61
N LYS A 204 -31.64 -16.19 26.18
CA LYS A 204 -32.29 -14.94 26.54
C LYS A 204 -33.00 -14.39 25.32
N VAL A 205 -34.28 -14.06 25.47
CA VAL A 205 -35.05 -13.35 24.44
C VAL A 205 -34.45 -11.96 24.28
N LEU A 206 -33.83 -11.70 23.13
CA LEU A 206 -33.14 -10.44 22.83
C LEU A 206 -34.12 -9.32 22.44
N ASP A 207 -35.22 -9.68 21.77
CA ASP A 207 -36.37 -8.81 21.51
C ASP A 207 -37.67 -9.58 21.81
N HIS A 208 -38.44 -9.10 22.78
CA HIS A 208 -39.71 -9.70 23.17
C HIS A 208 -40.83 -9.42 22.17
N ARG A 209 -40.67 -8.45 21.27
CA ARG A 209 -41.68 -8.07 20.27
C ARG A 209 -41.53 -8.86 18.98
N ASP A 210 -40.29 -9.12 18.56
CA ASP A 210 -39.98 -9.93 17.39
C ASP A 210 -38.73 -10.82 17.62
N PRO A 211 -38.91 -12.01 18.21
CA PRO A 211 -37.80 -12.92 18.51
C PRO A 211 -37.18 -13.55 17.26
N TYR A 212 -37.81 -13.41 16.08
CA TYR A 212 -37.35 -13.98 14.81
C TYR A 212 -36.68 -12.94 13.90
N SER A 213 -36.58 -11.68 14.34
CA SER A 213 -36.01 -10.59 13.56
C SER A 213 -34.54 -10.81 13.17
N LEU A 214 -34.14 -10.21 12.04
CA LEU A 214 -32.75 -10.20 11.59
C LEU A 214 -31.80 -9.64 12.67
N SER A 215 -32.22 -8.62 13.42
CA SER A 215 -31.45 -8.05 14.54
C SER A 215 -31.09 -9.08 15.61
N VAL A 216 -32.00 -10.00 15.95
CA VAL A 216 -31.74 -11.09 16.92
C VAL A 216 -30.74 -12.10 16.35
N GLN A 217 -30.91 -12.46 15.07
CA GLN A 217 -30.02 -13.39 14.37
C GLN A 217 -28.59 -12.83 14.23
N ILE A 218 -28.47 -11.56 13.82
CA ILE A 218 -27.21 -10.81 13.71
C ILE A 218 -26.50 -10.78 15.07
N GLN A 219 -27.20 -10.46 16.16
CA GLN A 219 -26.60 -10.42 17.50
C GLN A 219 -26.10 -11.79 17.96
N ALA A 220 -26.82 -12.87 17.65
CA ALA A 220 -26.38 -14.23 17.97
C ALA A 220 -25.08 -14.60 17.22
N LEU A 221 -25.01 -14.29 15.92
CA LEU A 221 -23.81 -14.51 15.09
C LEU A 221 -22.62 -13.67 15.56
N VAL A 222 -22.82 -12.37 15.84
CA VAL A 222 -21.77 -11.48 16.36
C VAL A 222 -21.24 -12.00 17.69
N LYS A 223 -22.10 -12.47 18.61
CA LYS A 223 -21.66 -13.02 19.89
C LYS A 223 -20.75 -14.24 19.72
N VAL A 224 -21.05 -15.12 18.77
CA VAL A 224 -20.24 -16.32 18.49
C VAL A 224 -18.94 -15.95 17.78
N LEU A 225 -18.99 -15.10 16.76
CA LEU A 225 -17.80 -14.63 16.02
C LEU A 225 -16.88 -13.74 16.88
N ALA A 226 -17.42 -13.01 17.86
CA ALA A 226 -16.64 -12.16 18.76
C ALA A 226 -16.02 -12.92 19.95
N ALA A 227 -16.23 -14.24 20.04
CA ALA A 227 -15.69 -15.04 21.12
C ALA A 227 -14.15 -15.03 21.11
N PRO A 228 -13.49 -14.73 22.24
CA PRO A 228 -12.04 -14.64 22.30
C PRO A 228 -11.39 -16.01 22.17
N ASN A 229 -10.19 -16.05 21.60
CA ASN A 229 -9.32 -17.23 21.52
C ASN A 229 -9.96 -18.48 20.87
N MET A 230 -10.86 -18.29 19.91
CA MET A 230 -11.49 -19.39 19.17
C MET A 230 -11.20 -19.34 17.66
N TRP A 231 -11.22 -18.12 17.12
CA TRP A 231 -11.13 -17.84 15.68
C TRP A 231 -9.75 -17.30 15.30
N ILE A 232 -9.38 -17.50 14.03
CA ILE A 232 -8.23 -16.83 13.44
C ILE A 232 -8.57 -15.36 13.28
N ASP A 233 -7.73 -14.48 13.82
CA ASP A 233 -7.95 -13.04 13.74
C ASP A 233 -7.25 -12.44 12.51
N PHE A 234 -8.01 -12.29 11.43
CA PHE A 234 -7.59 -11.62 10.20
C PHE A 234 -7.35 -10.12 10.34
N SER A 235 -7.49 -9.55 11.55
CA SER A 235 -7.00 -8.21 11.84
C SER A 235 -5.47 -8.14 11.87
N HIS A 236 -4.80 -9.27 12.07
CA HIS A 236 -3.34 -9.42 11.98
C HIS A 236 -2.92 -9.71 10.53
N VAL A 237 -1.90 -8.98 10.05
CA VAL A 237 -1.38 -9.08 8.67
C VAL A 237 -0.97 -10.50 8.32
N GLU A 238 -0.36 -11.20 9.27
CA GLU A 238 0.11 -12.57 9.10
C GLU A 238 -1.00 -13.50 8.65
N TRP A 239 -2.16 -13.46 9.32
CA TRP A 239 -3.29 -14.31 8.99
C TRP A 239 -3.95 -13.92 7.67
N ARG A 240 -3.94 -12.63 7.31
CA ARG A 240 -4.40 -12.19 5.99
C ARG A 240 -3.61 -12.83 4.87
N ILE A 241 -2.30 -13.03 5.08
CA ILE A 241 -1.42 -13.64 4.09
C ILE A 241 -1.52 -15.17 4.16
N ARG A 242 -1.42 -15.78 5.35
CA ARG A 242 -1.43 -17.24 5.54
C ARG A 242 -2.80 -17.90 5.30
N LEU A 243 -3.86 -17.15 5.02
CA LEU A 243 -5.19 -17.66 4.70
C LEU A 243 -5.14 -18.81 3.66
N GLY A 244 -4.39 -18.60 2.58
CA GLY A 244 -4.26 -19.61 1.53
C GLY A 244 -3.45 -20.84 1.93
N GLN A 245 -2.50 -20.68 2.86
CA GLN A 245 -1.74 -21.80 3.41
C GLN A 245 -2.66 -22.75 4.19
N LEU A 246 -3.63 -22.23 4.96
CA LEU A 246 -4.60 -23.06 5.68
C LEU A 246 -5.59 -23.77 4.73
N LEU A 247 -5.94 -23.14 3.61
CA LEU A 247 -6.90 -23.70 2.66
C LEU A 247 -6.27 -24.66 1.63
N TRP A 248 -5.06 -24.39 1.17
CA TRP A 248 -4.40 -25.12 0.07
C TRP A 248 -2.98 -25.61 0.35
N GLY A 249 -2.42 -25.35 1.54
CA GLY A 249 -1.13 -25.88 1.95
C GLY A 249 -1.15 -27.40 2.06
N ASN A 250 0.01 -28.03 1.84
CA ASN A 250 0.17 -29.48 1.86
C ASN A 250 1.03 -29.86 3.08
N PRO A 251 0.48 -30.52 4.12
CA PRO A 251 1.25 -30.79 5.34
C PRO A 251 2.43 -31.75 5.10
N ILE A 252 2.39 -32.59 4.05
CA ILE A 252 3.43 -33.61 3.78
C ILE A 252 4.70 -33.02 3.11
N GLU A 253 4.58 -31.90 2.40
CA GLU A 253 5.72 -31.25 1.70
C GLU A 253 6.30 -30.07 2.50
N ASP A 254 5.50 -29.47 3.39
CA ASP A 254 5.90 -28.36 4.26
C ASP A 254 6.45 -28.82 5.63
N GLU A 255 6.43 -30.13 5.92
CA GLU A 255 6.97 -30.73 7.15
C GLU A 255 8.50 -30.88 7.09
N VAL A 256 9.18 -30.32 8.07
CA VAL A 256 10.62 -30.51 8.26
C VAL A 256 10.97 -30.51 9.72
N ASP A 257 11.61 -31.61 10.10
CA ASP A 257 12.11 -31.99 11.42
C ASP A 257 12.72 -30.78 12.15
N ASP A 258 12.00 -30.29 13.16
CA ASP A 258 12.54 -29.35 14.14
C ASP A 258 13.49 -30.14 15.04
N GLY A 259 14.80 -29.93 14.88
CA GLY A 259 15.86 -30.58 15.68
C GLY A 259 15.80 -30.29 17.19
N ALA A 260 14.70 -29.76 17.71
CA ALA A 260 14.40 -29.60 19.13
C ALA A 260 13.43 -30.67 19.69
N SER A 261 12.86 -31.56 18.86
CA SER A 261 12.05 -32.67 19.36
C SER A 261 12.95 -33.86 19.75
N VAL A 262 12.98 -34.17 21.05
CA VAL A 262 13.44 -35.48 21.51
C VAL A 262 12.50 -36.50 20.85
N ARG A 263 13.05 -37.34 19.95
CA ARG A 263 12.30 -38.36 19.23
C ARG A 263 11.65 -39.35 20.22
N THR A 264 10.37 -39.14 20.52
CA THR A 264 9.42 -40.20 20.86
C THR A 264 8.58 -40.43 19.61
N GLY A 265 8.64 -41.64 19.05
CA GLY A 265 8.19 -41.96 17.68
C GLY A 265 6.68 -41.97 17.43
N GLU A 266 5.94 -40.92 17.81
CA GLU A 266 4.48 -40.80 17.67
C GLU A 266 4.02 -39.53 16.87
N SER A 267 4.91 -38.68 16.36
CA SER A 267 4.60 -37.27 16.07
C SER A 267 4.12 -36.84 14.67
N ALA A 268 4.24 -37.64 13.59
CA ALA A 268 3.83 -37.17 12.24
C ALA A 268 2.30 -37.24 11.98
N SER A 269 1.60 -38.17 12.64
CA SER A 269 0.14 -38.29 12.49
C SER A 269 -0.65 -37.23 13.26
N GLU A 270 -0.07 -36.65 14.31
CA GLU A 270 -0.72 -35.63 15.14
C GLU A 270 -0.69 -34.25 14.44
N THR A 271 0.46 -33.85 13.89
CA THR A 271 0.62 -32.55 13.19
C THR A 271 -0.28 -32.41 11.96
N THR A 272 -0.42 -33.48 11.17
CA THR A 272 -1.35 -33.50 10.03
C THR A 272 -2.80 -33.34 10.49
N SER A 273 -3.21 -34.03 11.56
CA SER A 273 -4.54 -33.91 12.16
C SER A 273 -4.86 -32.48 12.61
N ASP A 274 -3.89 -31.79 13.22
CA ASP A 274 -4.09 -30.42 13.73
C ASP A 274 -4.30 -29.39 12.61
N VAL A 275 -3.60 -29.53 11.48
CA VAL A 275 -3.81 -28.67 10.29
C VAL A 275 -5.21 -28.90 9.69
N HIS A 276 -5.67 -30.15 9.69
CA HIS A 276 -7.03 -30.48 9.25
C HIS A 276 -8.10 -29.88 10.18
N GLU A 277 -7.85 -29.87 11.49
CA GLU A 277 -8.73 -29.20 12.45
C GLU A 277 -8.78 -27.68 12.22
N GLU A 278 -7.64 -27.00 12.08
CA GLU A 278 -7.61 -25.55 11.82
C GLU A 278 -8.35 -25.17 10.54
N ARG A 279 -8.21 -25.99 9.48
CA ARG A 279 -8.97 -25.81 8.24
C ARG A 279 -10.47 -25.93 8.47
N TYR A 280 -10.93 -26.92 9.25
CA TYR A 280 -12.34 -27.08 9.58
C TYR A 280 -12.88 -25.83 10.29
N TRP A 281 -12.16 -25.32 11.29
CA TRP A 281 -12.56 -24.10 12.02
C TRP A 281 -12.55 -22.86 11.15
N LEU A 282 -11.61 -22.74 10.20
CA LEU A 282 -11.59 -21.68 9.21
C LEU A 282 -12.82 -21.73 8.29
N LEU A 283 -13.19 -22.92 7.78
CA LEU A 283 -14.38 -23.08 6.93
C LEU A 283 -15.67 -22.75 7.71
N LEU A 284 -15.74 -23.13 8.99
CA LEU A 284 -16.84 -22.76 9.87
C LEU A 284 -16.89 -21.24 10.12
N GLN A 285 -15.74 -20.59 10.33
CA GLN A 285 -15.64 -19.13 10.47
C GLN A 285 -16.12 -18.41 9.21
N ILE A 286 -15.71 -18.88 8.02
CA ILE A 286 -16.16 -18.35 6.72
C ILE A 286 -17.68 -18.51 6.60
N LEU A 287 -18.23 -19.68 6.95
CA LEU A 287 -19.68 -19.91 6.92
C LEU A 287 -20.43 -18.94 7.82
N LEU A 288 -20.04 -18.83 9.09
CA LEU A 288 -20.68 -17.93 10.05
C LEU A 288 -20.60 -16.46 9.62
N ALA A 289 -19.46 -16.05 9.04
CA ALA A 289 -19.28 -14.70 8.53
C ALA A 289 -20.13 -14.44 7.27
N CYS A 290 -20.29 -15.43 6.38
CA CYS A 290 -21.22 -15.37 5.24
C CYS A 290 -22.67 -15.25 5.70
N GLU A 291 -23.10 -16.06 6.68
CA GLU A 291 -24.43 -15.97 7.29
C GLU A 291 -24.68 -14.57 7.89
N LEU A 292 -23.68 -14.00 8.56
CA LEU A 292 -23.77 -12.65 9.13
C LEU A 292 -23.87 -11.58 8.03
N LEU A 293 -23.02 -11.68 7.00
CA LEU A 293 -22.98 -10.69 5.91
C LEU A 293 -24.28 -10.69 5.10
N VAL A 294 -24.83 -11.87 4.76
CA VAL A 294 -26.11 -11.98 4.03
C VAL A 294 -27.25 -11.32 4.82
N ARG A 295 -27.27 -11.47 6.15
CA ARG A 295 -28.29 -10.82 7.00
C ARG A 295 -28.07 -9.31 7.13
N LEU A 296 -26.82 -8.86 7.18
CA LEU A 296 -26.48 -7.43 7.20
C LEU A 296 -26.80 -6.74 5.86
N ASP A 297 -26.57 -7.40 4.72
CA ASP A 297 -27.00 -6.87 3.42
C ASP A 297 -28.54 -6.83 3.36
N ALA A 298 -29.24 -7.87 3.83
CA ALA A 298 -30.70 -7.92 3.84
C ALA A 298 -31.35 -6.81 4.72
N ILE A 299 -30.84 -6.57 5.93
CA ILE A 299 -31.36 -5.51 6.82
C ILE A 299 -31.07 -4.11 6.25
N THR A 300 -29.91 -3.93 5.58
CA THR A 300 -29.54 -2.67 4.92
C THR A 300 -30.47 -2.40 3.73
N GLU A 301 -30.78 -3.41 2.91
CA GLU A 301 -31.75 -3.28 1.82
C GLU A 301 -33.14 -2.93 2.33
N GLY A 302 -33.56 -3.58 3.42
CA GLY A 302 -34.84 -3.31 4.08
C GLY A 302 -34.98 -1.85 4.52
N GLU A 303 -33.91 -1.26 5.06
CA GLU A 303 -33.85 0.15 5.45
C GLU A 303 -33.91 1.09 4.24
N GLU A 304 -33.12 0.82 3.19
CA GLU A 304 -33.11 1.61 1.95
C GLU A 304 -34.48 1.64 1.24
N LEU A 305 -35.21 0.52 1.32
CA LEU A 305 -36.57 0.38 0.76
C LEU A 305 -37.67 0.89 1.70
N GLY A 306 -37.33 1.28 2.94
CA GLY A 306 -38.30 1.70 3.97
C GLY A 306 -39.20 0.57 4.48
N VAL A 307 -38.83 -0.69 4.25
CA VAL A 307 -39.54 -1.90 4.71
C VAL A 307 -39.16 -2.25 6.14
N GLU A 308 -37.91 -1.96 6.51
CA GLU A 308 -37.37 -2.12 7.85
C GLU A 308 -36.90 -0.77 8.41
N SER A 309 -36.89 -0.62 9.73
CA SER A 309 -36.37 0.58 10.41
C SER A 309 -35.32 0.17 11.42
N ILE A 310 -34.05 0.49 11.17
CA ILE A 310 -32.95 0.18 12.09
C ILE A 310 -32.89 1.26 13.15
N ARG A 311 -32.89 0.87 14.43
CA ARG A 311 -32.79 1.86 15.52
C ARG A 311 -31.33 2.33 15.66
N PRO A 312 -31.06 3.62 15.90
CA PRO A 312 -29.70 4.10 16.16
C PRO A 312 -28.98 3.35 17.29
N SER A 313 -29.73 2.89 18.31
CA SER A 313 -29.20 2.07 19.40
C SER A 313 -28.73 0.68 18.95
N GLU A 314 -29.35 0.10 17.91
CA GLU A 314 -28.96 -1.19 17.34
C GLU A 314 -27.65 -1.05 16.55
N ILE A 315 -27.49 0.03 15.79
CA ILE A 315 -26.23 0.39 15.11
C ILE A 315 -25.10 0.57 16.13
N LEU A 316 -25.36 1.36 17.19
CA LEU A 316 -24.38 1.58 18.26
C LEU A 316 -24.01 0.28 18.99
N LYS A 317 -24.99 -0.61 19.20
CA LYS A 317 -24.76 -1.92 19.81
C LYS A 317 -23.92 -2.81 18.89
N PHE A 318 -24.23 -2.86 17.61
CA PHE A 318 -23.44 -3.61 16.63
C PHE A 318 -22.00 -3.11 16.59
N GLU A 319 -21.77 -1.79 16.48
CA GLU A 319 -20.42 -1.21 16.44
C GLU A 319 -19.60 -1.49 17.72
N LYS A 320 -20.28 -1.68 18.85
CA LYS A 320 -19.65 -2.05 20.12
C LYS A 320 -19.35 -3.55 20.21
N ASP A 321 -20.29 -4.39 19.79
CA ASP A 321 -20.21 -5.85 19.97
C ASP A 321 -19.38 -6.53 18.86
N ALA A 322 -19.41 -6.00 17.64
CA ALA A 322 -18.58 -6.48 16.52
C ALA A 322 -17.15 -5.94 16.64
N ASN A 323 -16.29 -6.70 17.31
CA ASN A 323 -14.87 -6.37 17.48
C ASN A 323 -14.11 -6.37 16.13
N LYS A 324 -12.82 -5.98 16.15
CA LYS A 324 -11.97 -5.89 14.93
C LYS A 324 -11.95 -7.22 14.16
N SER A 325 -11.85 -8.36 14.86
CA SER A 325 -11.83 -9.70 14.26
C SER A 325 -13.13 -10.05 13.52
N VAL A 326 -14.29 -9.72 14.08
CA VAL A 326 -15.60 -9.90 13.40
C VAL A 326 -15.65 -9.06 12.12
N LYS A 327 -15.23 -7.80 12.18
CA LYS A 327 -15.26 -6.91 11.01
C LYS A 327 -14.31 -7.38 9.90
N TRP A 328 -13.16 -7.97 10.23
CA TRP A 328 -12.28 -8.62 9.25
C TRP A 328 -12.83 -9.95 8.73
N SER A 329 -13.56 -10.70 9.55
CA SER A 329 -14.29 -11.88 9.08
C SER A 329 -15.38 -11.51 8.07
N LEU A 330 -16.02 -10.34 8.20
CA LEU A 330 -16.95 -9.82 7.17
C LEU A 330 -16.25 -9.49 5.84
N HIS A 331 -15.02 -8.96 5.88
CA HIS A 331 -14.21 -8.79 4.67
C HIS A 331 -13.87 -10.13 4.03
N LEU A 332 -13.55 -11.15 4.83
CA LEU A 332 -13.32 -12.52 4.36
C LEU A 332 -14.57 -13.13 3.72
N ALA A 333 -15.73 -12.99 4.36
CA ALA A 333 -17.00 -13.44 3.80
C ALA A 333 -17.31 -12.77 2.46
N ARG A 334 -17.08 -11.45 2.35
CA ARG A 334 -17.27 -10.74 1.08
C ARG A 334 -16.31 -11.23 0.01
N ALA A 335 -15.01 -11.34 0.33
CA ALA A 335 -14.01 -11.87 -0.59
C ALA A 335 -14.34 -13.30 -1.05
N TRP A 336 -14.85 -14.14 -0.15
CA TRP A 336 -15.30 -15.50 -0.45
C TRP A 336 -16.51 -15.49 -1.40
N LEU A 337 -17.58 -14.78 -1.05
CA LEU A 337 -18.82 -14.80 -1.83
C LEU A 337 -18.64 -14.18 -3.23
N GLU A 338 -17.75 -13.19 -3.37
CA GLU A 338 -17.46 -12.54 -4.65
C GLU A 338 -16.48 -13.32 -5.54
N ASN A 339 -15.53 -14.06 -4.95
CA ASN A 339 -14.42 -14.66 -5.72
C ASN A 339 -14.38 -16.17 -5.72
N ILE A 340 -15.07 -16.84 -4.80
CA ILE A 340 -14.99 -18.29 -4.63
C ILE A 340 -16.31 -18.97 -5.00
N GLU A 341 -16.20 -20.09 -5.69
CA GLU A 341 -17.27 -21.03 -6.00
C GLU A 341 -16.96 -22.39 -5.38
N VAL A 342 -17.95 -22.97 -4.70
CA VAL A 342 -17.88 -24.33 -4.20
C VAL A 342 -18.66 -25.24 -5.15
N VAL A 343 -17.96 -26.19 -5.77
CA VAL A 343 -18.54 -27.12 -6.75
C VAL A 343 -18.67 -28.50 -6.11
N LYS A 344 -19.89 -29.06 -6.15
CA LYS A 344 -20.20 -30.44 -5.74
C LYS A 344 -20.14 -31.36 -6.96
N THR A 345 -19.34 -32.42 -6.89
CA THR A 345 -19.23 -33.45 -7.94
C THR A 345 -19.61 -34.81 -7.36
N GLU A 346 -20.55 -35.49 -8.01
CA GLU A 346 -20.94 -36.86 -7.64
C GLU A 346 -19.83 -37.85 -8.07
N ALA A 347 -19.46 -38.77 -7.19
CA ALA A 347 -18.47 -39.80 -7.50
C ALA A 347 -19.05 -40.79 -8.53
N THR A 348 -18.66 -40.65 -9.79
CA THR A 348 -19.04 -41.62 -10.84
C THR A 348 -18.06 -42.79 -10.83
N GLU A 349 -18.58 -43.99 -10.60
CA GLU A 349 -17.85 -45.26 -10.76
C GLU A 349 -17.33 -45.35 -12.21
N ARG A 350 -16.01 -45.23 -12.41
CA ARG A 350 -15.37 -45.73 -13.64
C ARG A 350 -14.90 -47.15 -13.36
N PRO A 351 -15.45 -48.18 -14.02
CA PRO A 351 -14.94 -49.54 -13.84
C PRO A 351 -13.58 -49.66 -14.54
N GLY A 352 -12.52 -49.96 -13.77
CA GLY A 352 -11.26 -50.49 -14.32
C GLY A 352 -10.02 -49.57 -14.34
N ALA A 353 -9.89 -48.59 -13.43
CA ALA A 353 -8.59 -47.94 -13.21
C ALA A 353 -7.92 -48.56 -11.98
N GLU A 354 -6.82 -49.30 -12.20
CA GLU A 354 -5.98 -49.86 -11.14
C GLU A 354 -5.55 -48.78 -10.12
N ASP A 355 -5.62 -49.14 -8.83
CA ASP A 355 -5.17 -48.32 -7.70
C ASP A 355 -3.67 -47.99 -7.83
N LYS A 356 -3.36 -46.86 -8.46
CA LYS A 356 -2.08 -46.18 -8.25
C LYS A 356 -2.14 -45.39 -6.95
N PRO A 357 -1.04 -45.34 -6.16
CA PRO A 357 -1.00 -44.56 -4.92
C PRO A 357 -1.43 -43.13 -5.19
N SER A 358 -2.29 -42.60 -4.32
CA SER A 358 -2.99 -41.32 -4.44
C SER A 358 -2.07 -40.20 -4.97
N SER A 359 -2.25 -39.91 -6.25
CA SER A 359 -1.47 -38.95 -7.00
C SER A 359 -1.65 -37.53 -6.46
N TRP A 360 -0.54 -36.80 -6.33
CA TRP A 360 -0.36 -35.37 -6.00
C TRP A 360 -1.31 -34.37 -6.71
N LEU A 361 -2.03 -34.84 -7.73
CA LEU A 361 -3.17 -34.18 -8.37
C LEU A 361 -4.33 -33.79 -7.45
N ALA A 362 -4.42 -34.37 -6.24
CA ALA A 362 -5.45 -34.04 -5.26
C ALA A 362 -5.23 -32.68 -4.54
N THR A 363 -4.25 -31.86 -4.95
CA THR A 363 -3.77 -30.71 -4.15
C THR A 363 -4.31 -29.35 -4.61
N LEU A 364 -5.03 -29.31 -5.75
CA LEU A 364 -5.64 -28.07 -6.28
C LEU A 364 -7.17 -28.07 -6.16
N THR A 365 -7.76 -29.24 -6.34
CA THR A 365 -9.02 -29.58 -5.70
C THR A 365 -8.66 -30.51 -4.56
N LYS A 366 -8.52 -30.02 -3.32
CA LYS A 366 -8.54 -30.95 -2.18
C LYS A 366 -9.90 -31.61 -2.26
N ARG A 367 -9.97 -32.76 -2.94
CA ARG A 367 -11.12 -33.65 -2.90
C ARG A 367 -11.22 -33.99 -1.43
N ILE A 368 -12.08 -33.29 -0.71
CA ILE A 368 -12.36 -33.64 0.67
C ILE A 368 -13.15 -34.95 0.55
N SER A 369 -12.43 -36.07 0.47
CA SER A 369 -13.04 -37.39 0.58
C SER A 369 -13.34 -37.56 2.06
N LEU A 370 -14.61 -37.35 2.42
CA LEU A 370 -15.09 -37.38 3.80
C LEU A 370 -15.27 -38.82 4.29
N SER A 371 -14.22 -39.63 4.23
CA SER A 371 -14.18 -40.94 4.85
C SER A 371 -13.30 -40.90 6.10
N ARG A 372 -13.95 -40.67 7.25
CA ARG A 372 -13.35 -40.89 8.56
C ARG A 372 -13.29 -42.41 8.77
N ASP A 373 -12.15 -43.03 8.47
CA ASP A 373 -11.95 -44.45 8.76
C ASP A 373 -11.54 -44.61 10.23
N GLY A 374 -12.57 -44.64 11.09
CA GLY A 374 -12.44 -44.95 12.51
C GLY A 374 -13.29 -46.16 12.83
N GLY A 375 -12.72 -47.35 12.71
CA GLY A 375 -13.26 -48.57 13.33
C GLY A 375 -13.53 -49.72 12.36
N SER A 376 -12.70 -50.76 12.48
CA SER A 376 -12.93 -52.13 12.01
C SER A 376 -14.41 -52.52 11.93
N HIS A 377 -14.95 -52.64 10.71
CA HIS A 377 -15.65 -53.82 10.16
C HIS A 377 -16.41 -53.48 8.88
N ARG A 378 -16.01 -54.16 7.78
CA ARG A 378 -16.72 -54.41 6.50
C ARG A 378 -18.12 -53.76 6.35
N ARG A 379 -18.19 -52.60 5.69
CA ARG A 379 -19.39 -52.15 4.96
C ARG A 379 -19.01 -51.40 3.68
N SER A 380 -19.75 -51.71 2.62
CA SER A 380 -19.80 -51.08 1.29
C SER A 380 -19.16 -49.68 1.19
N GLN A 381 -18.14 -49.53 0.33
CA GLN A 381 -17.54 -48.24 -0.05
C GLN A 381 -18.57 -47.42 -0.86
N HIS A 382 -19.43 -46.67 -0.18
CA HIS A 382 -20.16 -45.57 -0.82
C HIS A 382 -19.26 -44.34 -0.81
N HIS A 383 -18.69 -43.98 -1.96
CA HIS A 383 -17.97 -42.73 -2.12
C HIS A 383 -18.98 -41.57 -2.03
N GLY A 384 -18.93 -40.80 -0.94
CA GLY A 384 -19.73 -39.59 -0.77
C GLY A 384 -19.37 -38.50 -1.80
N PRO A 385 -20.18 -37.42 -1.88
CA PRO A 385 -19.94 -36.34 -2.83
C PRO A 385 -18.62 -35.62 -2.56
N VAL A 386 -17.93 -35.22 -3.62
CA VAL A 386 -16.64 -34.53 -3.56
C VAL A 386 -16.86 -33.04 -3.79
N TYR A 387 -16.34 -32.22 -2.88
CA TYR A 387 -16.41 -30.76 -2.99
C TYR A 387 -15.07 -30.18 -3.46
N ALA A 388 -15.14 -29.16 -4.32
CA ALA A 388 -13.99 -28.40 -4.81
C ALA A 388 -14.20 -26.89 -4.57
N ILE A 389 -13.16 -26.20 -4.09
CA ILE A 389 -13.13 -24.75 -3.89
C ILE A 389 -12.39 -24.14 -5.09
N ARG A 390 -13.06 -23.33 -5.90
CA ARG A 390 -12.52 -22.75 -7.15
C ARG A 390 -12.67 -21.23 -7.17
N GLY A 391 -11.75 -20.54 -7.86
CA GLY A 391 -11.90 -19.11 -8.14
C GLY A 391 -12.87 -18.85 -9.28
N ARG A 392 -13.76 -17.86 -9.14
CA ARG A 392 -14.76 -17.45 -10.16
C ARG A 392 -14.15 -16.66 -11.32
N HIS A 393 -13.07 -15.93 -11.05
CA HIS A 393 -12.57 -14.88 -11.95
C HIS A 393 -11.09 -15.08 -12.31
N ILE A 394 -10.71 -16.30 -12.66
CA ILE A 394 -9.31 -16.66 -12.97
C ILE A 394 -8.72 -15.81 -14.08
N GLN A 395 -9.47 -15.59 -15.18
CA GLN A 395 -8.98 -14.78 -16.30
C GLN A 395 -8.65 -13.34 -15.87
N ARG A 396 -9.47 -12.75 -14.99
CA ARG A 396 -9.20 -11.43 -14.40
C ARG A 396 -7.86 -11.43 -13.67
N GLN A 397 -7.54 -12.47 -12.91
CA GLN A 397 -6.26 -12.58 -12.20
C GLN A 397 -5.08 -12.77 -13.17
N VAL A 398 -5.25 -13.58 -14.22
CA VAL A 398 -4.23 -13.74 -15.27
C VAL A 398 -3.92 -12.41 -15.96
N ASP A 399 -4.96 -11.64 -16.31
CA ASP A 399 -4.83 -10.33 -16.94
C ASP A 399 -4.08 -9.36 -16.02
N GLY A 400 -4.46 -9.32 -14.73
CA GLY A 400 -3.81 -8.50 -13.72
C GLY A 400 -2.33 -8.85 -13.49
N LEU A 401 -1.98 -10.14 -13.47
CA LEU A 401 -0.58 -10.58 -13.33
C LEU A 401 0.25 -10.23 -14.57
N THR A 402 -0.34 -10.37 -15.76
CA THR A 402 0.31 -9.99 -17.02
C THR A 402 0.54 -8.49 -17.08
N HIS A 403 -0.45 -7.68 -16.64
CA HIS A 403 -0.30 -6.22 -16.53
C HIS A 403 0.78 -5.84 -15.52
N PHE A 404 0.84 -6.49 -14.37
CA PHE A 404 1.90 -6.31 -13.37
C PHE A 404 3.29 -6.57 -13.94
N ALA A 405 3.49 -7.71 -14.61
CA ALA A 405 4.77 -8.06 -15.24
C ALA A 405 5.20 -7.04 -16.30
N ARG A 406 4.25 -6.56 -17.13
CA ARG A 406 4.50 -5.52 -18.14
C ARG A 406 4.89 -4.19 -17.51
N GLN A 407 4.17 -3.73 -16.48
CA GLN A 407 4.48 -2.46 -15.80
C GLN A 407 5.84 -2.51 -15.09
N LEU A 408 6.19 -3.64 -14.47
CA LEU A 408 7.52 -3.84 -13.91
C LEU A 408 8.62 -4.02 -14.96
N LYS A 409 8.29 -4.10 -16.25
CA LYS A 409 9.24 -4.41 -17.32
C LYS A 409 9.98 -5.72 -17.06
N TRP A 410 9.23 -6.75 -16.65
CA TRP A 410 9.76 -8.10 -16.44
C TRP A 410 10.47 -8.58 -17.71
N PRO A 411 11.64 -9.24 -17.59
CA PRO A 411 12.37 -9.75 -18.75
C PRO A 411 11.51 -10.66 -19.62
N ASP A 412 11.55 -10.45 -20.93
CA ASP A 412 10.90 -11.28 -21.95
C ASP A 412 9.36 -11.48 -21.78
N VAL A 413 8.67 -10.56 -21.10
CA VAL A 413 7.25 -10.69 -20.72
C VAL A 413 6.29 -11.20 -21.82
N GLU A 414 6.50 -10.83 -23.08
CA GLU A 414 5.60 -11.23 -24.18
C GLU A 414 5.71 -12.73 -24.53
N SER A 415 6.87 -13.37 -24.33
CA SER A 415 7.01 -14.82 -24.53
C SER A 415 6.40 -15.64 -23.38
N TYR A 416 6.27 -15.01 -22.19
CA TYR A 416 5.82 -15.65 -20.96
C TYR A 416 4.30 -15.49 -20.70
N ALA A 417 3.65 -14.46 -21.26
CA ALA A 417 2.23 -14.18 -21.02
C ALA A 417 1.28 -15.35 -21.34
N TRP A 418 1.52 -16.08 -22.43
CA TRP A 418 0.72 -17.28 -22.77
C TRP A 418 0.92 -18.42 -21.74
N ARG A 419 2.16 -18.61 -21.25
CA ARG A 419 2.47 -19.65 -20.24
C ARG A 419 1.82 -19.35 -18.89
N ILE A 420 1.85 -18.08 -18.46
CA ILE A 420 1.14 -17.63 -17.25
C ILE A 420 -0.34 -17.98 -17.38
N SER A 421 -0.94 -17.69 -18.54
CA SER A 421 -2.34 -18.00 -18.80
C SER A 421 -2.62 -19.51 -18.72
N ALA A 422 -1.81 -20.33 -19.39
CA ALA A 422 -1.96 -21.79 -19.41
C ALA A 422 -1.75 -22.43 -18.03
N ASN A 423 -0.73 -21.99 -17.28
CA ASN A 423 -0.44 -22.51 -15.94
C ASN A 423 -1.52 -22.11 -14.94
N CYS A 424 -1.98 -20.86 -14.94
CA CYS A 424 -3.06 -20.41 -14.06
C CYS A 424 -4.38 -21.12 -14.36
N GLN A 425 -4.67 -21.42 -15.64
CA GLN A 425 -5.81 -22.25 -16.02
C GLN A 425 -5.64 -23.69 -15.54
N SER A 426 -4.44 -24.29 -15.67
CA SER A 426 -4.15 -25.62 -15.14
C SER A 426 -4.30 -25.70 -13.62
N ILE A 427 -3.80 -24.68 -12.90
CA ILE A 427 -3.95 -24.50 -11.44
C ILE A 427 -5.45 -24.44 -11.09
N ALA A 428 -6.25 -23.71 -11.86
CA ALA A 428 -7.68 -23.59 -11.63
C ALA A 428 -8.49 -24.87 -11.92
N GLU A 429 -8.11 -25.62 -12.96
CA GLU A 429 -8.77 -26.87 -13.35
C GLU A 429 -8.32 -28.06 -12.50
N GLY A 430 -7.23 -27.90 -11.74
CA GLY A 430 -6.64 -28.97 -10.93
C GLY A 430 -5.89 -30.00 -11.77
N ASN A 431 -5.39 -29.60 -12.94
CA ASN A 431 -4.65 -30.45 -13.85
C ASN A 431 -3.14 -30.45 -13.51
N ILE A 432 -2.44 -31.53 -13.87
CA ILE A 432 -0.98 -31.66 -13.73
C ILE A 432 -0.29 -30.54 -14.52
N LEU A 433 0.60 -29.77 -13.88
CA LEU A 433 1.70 -29.12 -14.59
C LEU A 433 2.74 -30.19 -14.88
N ASP A 434 3.10 -30.39 -16.16
CA ASP A 434 4.00 -31.45 -16.62
C ASP A 434 5.26 -31.59 -15.72
N ASP A 435 5.27 -32.68 -14.94
CA ASP A 435 6.22 -33.05 -13.88
C ASP A 435 7.39 -33.91 -14.42
N SER A 436 7.60 -33.91 -15.74
CA SER A 436 8.56 -34.82 -16.38
C SER A 436 10.04 -34.53 -16.06
N LEU A 437 10.37 -33.61 -15.15
CA LEU A 437 11.76 -33.24 -14.79
C LEU A 437 12.03 -33.01 -13.29
N ALA A 438 11.06 -33.19 -12.38
CA ALA A 438 11.37 -33.17 -10.93
C ALA A 438 12.04 -34.46 -10.44
N SER A 439 12.08 -35.51 -11.27
CA SER A 439 12.79 -36.75 -10.96
C SER A 439 14.15 -36.81 -11.63
N ALA A 440 15.17 -36.33 -10.90
CA ALA A 440 16.53 -36.86 -10.79
C ALA A 440 17.53 -35.74 -10.46
N GLY A 441 17.70 -35.40 -9.18
CA GLY A 441 18.95 -34.74 -8.75
C GLY A 441 18.90 -33.81 -7.55
N SER A 442 17.74 -33.36 -7.07
CA SER A 442 17.69 -32.47 -5.90
C SER A 442 16.74 -33.03 -4.85
N ARG A 443 17.29 -33.78 -3.89
CA ARG A 443 16.66 -33.88 -2.58
C ARG A 443 16.86 -32.50 -1.94
N SER A 444 15.91 -31.60 -2.16
CA SER A 444 15.89 -30.34 -1.42
C SER A 444 15.69 -30.70 0.05
N ASP A 445 16.70 -30.49 0.88
CA ASP A 445 16.55 -30.50 2.33
C ASP A 445 15.55 -29.40 2.69
N SER A 446 14.33 -29.81 3.01
CA SER A 446 13.19 -28.90 3.11
C SER A 446 13.24 -27.99 4.34
N HIS A 447 14.35 -27.80 5.06
CA HIS A 447 14.30 -27.24 6.42
C HIS A 447 13.85 -25.77 6.52
N ARG A 448 12.79 -25.56 7.31
CA ARG A 448 12.28 -24.32 7.92
C ARG A 448 12.00 -23.14 6.97
N SER A 449 10.72 -22.95 6.61
CA SER A 449 10.22 -21.67 6.08
C SER A 449 8.90 -21.28 6.76
N SER A 450 8.98 -20.67 7.94
CA SER A 450 7.89 -19.83 8.41
C SER A 450 7.85 -18.62 7.46
N TYR A 451 6.70 -18.37 6.83
CA TYR A 451 6.48 -17.24 5.91
C TYR A 451 6.98 -15.91 6.50
N PHE A 452 6.90 -15.77 7.82
CA PHE A 452 7.68 -14.81 8.59
C PHE A 452 8.90 -15.52 9.18
N GLY A 453 10.05 -15.41 8.50
CA GLY A 453 11.29 -16.03 8.95
C GLY A 453 11.64 -15.53 10.35
N GLY A 454 11.76 -16.47 11.29
CA GLY A 454 11.99 -16.19 12.69
C GLY A 454 13.23 -15.33 12.91
N SER A 455 13.06 -14.22 13.63
CA SER A 455 14.11 -13.45 14.29
C SER A 455 14.83 -14.24 15.40
N HIS A 456 14.93 -15.57 15.27
CA HIS A 456 15.44 -16.50 16.30
C HIS A 456 16.83 -17.07 15.98
N LEU A 457 17.40 -16.80 14.82
CA LEU A 457 18.76 -17.25 14.47
C LEU A 457 19.74 -16.08 14.67
N GLY A 458 20.13 -15.87 15.94
CA GLY A 458 21.19 -14.92 16.30
C GLY A 458 21.30 -14.56 17.79
N GLU A 459 20.26 -14.76 18.60
CA GLU A 459 20.29 -14.36 20.01
C GLU A 459 20.87 -15.47 20.91
N ARG A 460 22.06 -15.19 21.43
CA ARG A 460 22.69 -15.91 22.55
C ARG A 460 21.69 -16.01 23.72
N LYS A 461 21.52 -17.24 24.23
CA LYS A 461 20.98 -17.68 25.56
C LYS A 461 19.86 -16.84 26.22
N PRO A 462 18.81 -17.50 26.78
CA PRO A 462 17.71 -16.83 27.44
C PRO A 462 18.12 -16.39 28.86
N ASP A 463 18.84 -15.27 28.97
CA ASP A 463 19.06 -14.59 30.25
C ASP A 463 19.12 -13.07 30.01
N SER A 464 18.02 -12.51 29.52
CA SER A 464 17.57 -11.16 29.87
C SER A 464 16.22 -10.87 29.22
N LYS A 465 15.33 -10.20 29.96
CA LYS A 465 14.04 -9.71 29.48
C LYS A 465 14.24 -8.58 28.47
N VAL A 466 14.71 -8.87 27.26
CA VAL A 466 14.69 -7.91 26.15
C VAL A 466 13.31 -8.00 25.52
N LYS A 467 12.48 -6.98 25.74
CA LYS A 467 11.20 -6.84 25.03
C LYS A 467 11.49 -6.79 23.53
N ARG A 468 10.94 -7.73 22.75
CA ARG A 468 10.85 -7.61 21.29
C ARG A 468 10.21 -6.26 20.94
N MET A 469 10.92 -5.42 20.18
CA MET A 469 10.31 -4.22 19.63
C MET A 469 9.53 -4.61 18.37
N PRO A 470 8.23 -4.26 18.26
CA PRO A 470 7.46 -4.47 17.04
C PRO A 470 8.04 -3.59 15.93
N SER A 471 8.53 -4.20 14.85
CA SER A 471 9.00 -3.48 13.67
C SER A 471 7.83 -3.19 12.72
N ARG A 472 7.86 -2.03 12.06
CA ARG A 472 6.89 -1.68 11.01
C ARG A 472 6.98 -2.59 9.78
N ARG A 473 8.09 -3.33 9.61
CA ARG A 473 8.35 -4.19 8.45
C ARG A 473 8.81 -5.56 8.92
N ARG A 474 7.88 -6.52 8.92
CA ARG A 474 8.22 -7.92 9.22
C ARG A 474 9.00 -8.49 8.03
N LYS A 475 10.09 -9.23 8.30
CA LYS A 475 10.81 -9.96 7.25
C LYS A 475 9.93 -11.10 6.76
N ILE A 476 9.68 -11.15 5.45
CA ILE A 476 8.85 -12.19 4.82
C ILE A 476 9.75 -13.04 3.94
N SER A 477 9.90 -14.30 4.35
CA SER A 477 10.64 -15.32 3.63
C SER A 477 9.68 -16.41 3.20
N ALA A 478 9.58 -16.66 1.90
CA ALA A 478 8.66 -17.64 1.35
C ALA A 478 9.41 -18.74 0.61
N ALA A 479 9.06 -19.99 0.89
CA ALA A 479 9.39 -21.10 0.00
C ALA A 479 8.43 -21.04 -1.20
N LEU A 480 8.99 -20.77 -2.38
CA LEU A 480 8.26 -20.72 -3.65
C LEU A 480 8.12 -22.13 -4.22
N HIS A 481 6.92 -22.44 -4.71
CA HIS A 481 6.63 -23.72 -5.33
C HIS A 481 5.75 -23.53 -6.57
N PRO A 482 6.03 -24.18 -7.72
CA PRO A 482 5.23 -24.01 -8.94
C PRO A 482 3.72 -24.30 -8.77
N ALA A 483 3.35 -25.08 -7.77
CA ALA A 483 1.98 -25.34 -7.35
C ALA A 483 1.70 -24.91 -5.89
N GLY A 484 2.40 -23.87 -5.42
CA GLY A 484 2.36 -23.36 -4.04
C GLY A 484 1.04 -22.66 -3.68
N TRP A 485 0.82 -22.48 -2.38
CA TRP A 485 -0.39 -21.82 -1.87
C TRP A 485 -0.44 -20.32 -2.20
N LEU A 486 0.70 -19.68 -2.45
CA LEU A 486 0.80 -18.26 -2.84
C LEU A 486 0.14 -18.00 -4.20
N SER A 487 0.54 -18.74 -5.24
CA SER A 487 -0.13 -18.71 -6.55
C SER A 487 -1.63 -19.01 -6.46
N LYS A 488 -2.01 -20.03 -5.68
CA LYS A 488 -3.45 -20.39 -5.52
C LYS A 488 -4.25 -19.27 -4.87
N SER A 489 -3.66 -18.55 -3.91
CA SER A 489 -4.31 -17.39 -3.27
C SER A 489 -4.59 -16.28 -4.27
N TYR A 490 -3.61 -15.95 -5.10
CA TYR A 490 -3.77 -14.94 -6.15
C TYR A 490 -4.80 -15.37 -7.21
N VAL A 491 -4.61 -16.55 -7.80
CA VAL A 491 -5.40 -17.06 -8.92
C VAL A 491 -6.87 -17.29 -8.52
N SER A 492 -7.12 -17.73 -7.29
CA SER A 492 -8.50 -17.86 -6.77
C SER A 492 -9.18 -16.51 -6.54
N GLY A 493 -8.40 -15.45 -6.30
CA GLY A 493 -8.89 -14.14 -5.91
C GLY A 493 -9.28 -14.02 -4.43
N LEU A 494 -9.02 -15.05 -3.60
CA LEU A 494 -9.29 -15.01 -2.17
C LEU A 494 -8.09 -14.38 -1.44
N MET A 495 -8.09 -13.06 -1.40
CA MET A 495 -7.10 -12.24 -0.71
C MET A 495 -7.82 -11.19 0.12
N LEU A 496 -7.27 -10.85 1.28
CA LEU A 496 -7.80 -9.78 2.13
C LEU A 496 -7.06 -8.46 1.89
N PRO A 497 -7.73 -7.31 2.10
CA PRO A 497 -7.10 -5.99 2.00
C PRO A 497 -5.83 -5.83 2.82
N GLY A 498 -4.85 -5.11 2.27
CA GLY A 498 -3.55 -4.86 2.87
C GLY A 498 -2.38 -5.21 1.94
N GLU A 499 -1.18 -5.29 2.53
CA GLU A 499 0.08 -5.50 1.80
C GLU A 499 0.24 -6.90 1.18
N GLY A 500 -0.64 -7.87 1.47
CA GLY A 500 -0.50 -9.23 0.97
C GLY A 500 -0.48 -9.35 -0.57
N LEU A 501 -1.21 -8.48 -1.27
CA LEU A 501 -1.32 -8.54 -2.75
C LEU A 501 0.04 -8.41 -3.44
N CYS A 502 0.94 -7.54 -2.97
CA CYS A 502 2.25 -7.37 -3.62
C CYS A 502 3.13 -8.62 -3.48
N HIS A 503 3.00 -9.35 -2.37
CA HIS A 503 3.68 -10.61 -2.15
C HIS A 503 3.11 -11.70 -3.06
N PHE A 504 1.78 -11.80 -3.14
CA PHE A 504 1.09 -12.75 -4.02
C PHE A 504 1.44 -12.51 -5.49
N LEU A 505 1.44 -11.27 -5.96
CA LEU A 505 1.80 -10.94 -7.35
C LEU A 505 3.22 -11.37 -7.70
N MET A 506 4.22 -11.01 -6.88
CA MET A 506 5.61 -11.37 -7.16
C MET A 506 5.86 -12.87 -7.02
N ALA A 507 5.32 -13.51 -5.98
CA ALA A 507 5.44 -14.96 -5.81
C ALA A 507 4.81 -15.70 -7.00
N THR A 508 3.61 -15.32 -7.42
CA THR A 508 2.93 -15.94 -8.57
C THR A 508 3.71 -15.72 -9.86
N LEU A 509 4.27 -14.53 -10.07
CA LEU A 509 5.10 -14.24 -11.24
C LEU A 509 6.33 -15.16 -11.30
N LEU A 510 7.03 -15.30 -10.17
CA LEU A 510 8.22 -16.14 -10.05
C LEU A 510 7.88 -17.63 -10.20
N GLU A 511 6.84 -18.12 -9.53
CA GLU A 511 6.39 -19.52 -9.62
C GLU A 511 5.98 -19.92 -11.04
N ASN A 512 5.60 -18.96 -11.89
CA ASN A 512 5.28 -19.16 -13.31
C ASN A 512 6.46 -18.93 -14.27
N ASP A 513 7.61 -18.44 -13.78
CA ASP A 513 8.83 -18.24 -14.55
C ASP A 513 9.89 -19.28 -14.12
N ARG A 514 9.93 -20.40 -14.85
CA ARG A 514 10.89 -21.50 -14.60
C ARG A 514 12.35 -21.04 -14.71
N GLU A 515 12.64 -20.06 -15.57
CA GLU A 515 13.99 -19.53 -15.73
C GLU A 515 14.39 -18.70 -14.51
N ALA A 516 13.48 -17.82 -14.05
CA ALA A 516 13.70 -17.06 -12.82
C ALA A 516 13.89 -17.98 -11.61
N MET A 517 13.02 -18.98 -11.42
CA MET A 517 13.13 -19.96 -10.33
C MET A 517 14.44 -20.74 -10.36
N GLY A 518 14.88 -21.16 -11.55
CA GLY A 518 16.15 -21.87 -11.72
C GLY A 518 17.38 -21.03 -11.36
N ARG A 519 17.32 -19.70 -11.55
CA ARG A 519 18.45 -18.78 -11.26
C ARG A 519 18.42 -18.19 -9.86
N LEU A 520 17.24 -17.85 -9.35
CA LEU A 520 17.05 -17.21 -8.04
C LEU A 520 16.99 -18.22 -6.89
N GLY A 521 16.60 -19.45 -7.19
CA GLY A 521 16.35 -20.50 -6.21
C GLY A 521 14.94 -20.44 -5.60
N PRO A 522 14.58 -21.45 -4.80
CA PRO A 522 13.22 -21.64 -4.29
C PRO A 522 12.89 -20.77 -3.07
N MET A 523 13.86 -20.11 -2.44
CA MET A 523 13.63 -19.26 -1.27
C MET A 523 13.58 -17.79 -1.68
N ALA A 524 12.48 -17.10 -1.38
CA ALA A 524 12.28 -15.70 -1.72
C ALA A 524 12.20 -14.81 -0.48
N ASN A 525 12.79 -13.61 -0.54
CA ASN A 525 12.60 -12.54 0.46
C ASN A 525 11.68 -11.45 -0.12
N LEU A 526 10.37 -11.56 0.11
CA LEU A 526 9.37 -10.71 -0.55
C LEU A 526 9.35 -9.25 -0.03
N CYS A 527 10.12 -8.95 1.03
CA CYS A 527 10.36 -7.58 1.50
C CYS A 527 11.76 -7.04 1.10
N GLY A 528 12.60 -7.86 0.48
CA GLY A 528 13.97 -7.54 0.11
C GLY A 528 14.10 -7.14 -1.36
N GLY A 529 15.19 -7.59 -1.99
CA GLY A 529 15.39 -7.45 -3.43
C GLY A 529 16.18 -8.59 -4.03
N PHE A 530 16.26 -8.59 -5.34
CA PHE A 530 17.00 -9.58 -6.10
C PHE A 530 17.52 -9.00 -7.41
N VAL A 531 18.53 -9.65 -7.97
CA VAL A 531 19.06 -9.38 -9.31
C VAL A 531 18.60 -10.50 -10.22
N TYR A 532 18.05 -10.16 -11.38
CA TYR A 532 17.63 -11.15 -12.38
C TYR A 532 17.75 -10.58 -13.78
N SER A 533 18.39 -11.33 -14.69
CA SER A 533 18.45 -11.04 -16.12
C SER A 533 18.88 -9.60 -16.44
N GLY A 534 19.92 -9.13 -15.75
CA GLY A 534 20.53 -7.81 -15.98
C GLY A 534 19.78 -6.62 -15.37
N LYS A 535 18.73 -6.85 -14.58
CA LYS A 535 18.00 -5.83 -13.81
C LYS A 535 18.06 -6.14 -12.31
N SER A 536 17.73 -5.14 -11.49
CA SER A 536 17.44 -5.36 -10.06
C SER A 536 15.97 -5.09 -9.76
N PHE A 537 15.42 -5.85 -8.82
CA PHE A 537 14.03 -5.78 -8.37
C PHE A 537 14.01 -5.63 -6.86
N TRP A 538 13.18 -4.72 -6.37
CA TRP A 538 13.13 -4.35 -4.96
C TRP A 538 11.69 -4.17 -4.51
N SER A 539 11.36 -4.70 -3.35
CA SER A 539 10.14 -4.31 -2.65
C SER A 539 10.21 -2.82 -2.28
N THR A 540 9.07 -2.11 -2.31
CA THR A 540 8.97 -0.75 -1.74
C THR A 540 9.25 -0.73 -0.24
N SER A 541 9.27 -1.89 0.41
CA SER A 541 9.74 -2.06 1.79
C SER A 541 11.24 -1.88 1.96
N CYS A 542 12.04 -2.04 0.90
CA CYS A 542 13.48 -1.87 0.94
C CYS A 542 13.90 -0.42 0.59
N ILE A 543 14.75 0.19 1.41
CA ILE A 543 15.27 1.55 1.17
C ILE A 543 16.02 1.67 -0.17
N VAL A 544 16.76 0.64 -0.57
CA VAL A 544 17.45 0.61 -1.87
C VAL A 544 16.45 0.78 -3.00
N GLY A 545 15.34 0.04 -2.96
CA GLY A 545 14.23 0.22 -3.90
C GLY A 545 13.73 1.65 -3.92
N ARG A 546 13.33 2.20 -2.76
CA ARG A 546 12.76 3.56 -2.65
C ARG A 546 13.69 4.67 -3.16
N VAL A 547 15.00 4.48 -3.02
CA VAL A 547 16.02 5.41 -3.53
C VAL A 547 16.19 5.26 -5.05
N LEU A 548 16.37 4.03 -5.56
CA LEU A 548 16.59 3.76 -6.99
C LEU A 548 15.34 3.98 -7.85
N ALA A 549 14.15 3.94 -7.25
CA ALA A 549 12.89 4.24 -7.93
C ALA A 549 12.88 5.64 -8.58
N ALA A 550 13.66 6.58 -8.01
CA ALA A 550 13.86 7.92 -8.56
C ALA A 550 14.81 7.97 -9.77
N GLY A 551 15.38 6.84 -10.17
CA GLY A 551 16.29 6.75 -11.30
C GLY A 551 15.59 6.72 -12.65
N LYS A 552 16.32 7.13 -13.70
CA LYS A 552 15.88 6.95 -15.08
C LYS A 552 15.76 5.45 -15.39
N GLY A 553 14.75 5.08 -16.16
CA GLY A 553 14.53 3.68 -16.56
C GLY A 553 13.77 2.84 -15.52
N SER A 554 13.82 3.22 -14.24
CA SER A 554 13.11 2.52 -13.16
C SER A 554 11.59 2.49 -13.38
N ALA A 555 10.94 1.43 -12.92
CA ALA A 555 9.48 1.28 -12.91
C ALA A 555 9.00 0.87 -11.52
N GLU A 556 7.77 1.21 -11.18
CA GLU A 556 7.13 0.81 -9.93
C GLU A 556 5.72 0.31 -10.26
N CYS A 557 5.32 -0.80 -9.65
CA CYS A 557 3.98 -1.34 -9.74
C CYS A 557 3.69 -2.16 -8.49
N MET A 558 2.54 -1.94 -7.85
CA MET A 558 2.00 -2.75 -6.76
C MET A 558 3.05 -3.20 -5.72
N GLY A 559 3.77 -2.24 -5.13
CA GLY A 559 4.75 -2.51 -4.06
C GLY A 559 6.10 -3.06 -4.52
N TRP A 560 6.35 -3.14 -5.83
CA TRP A 560 7.63 -3.58 -6.39
C TRP A 560 8.21 -2.53 -7.33
N ILE A 561 9.53 -2.46 -7.36
CA ILE A 561 10.33 -1.54 -8.15
C ILE A 561 11.29 -2.35 -8.99
N SER A 562 11.38 -2.06 -10.28
CA SER A 562 12.46 -2.55 -11.15
C SER A 562 13.41 -1.41 -11.51
N SER A 563 14.69 -1.72 -11.64
CA SER A 563 15.72 -0.77 -12.04
C SER A 563 16.75 -1.41 -12.96
N ASP A 564 17.26 -0.61 -13.90
CA ASP A 564 18.41 -0.98 -14.74
C ASP A 564 19.75 -0.87 -13.97
N ILE A 565 19.72 -0.27 -12.78
CA ILE A 565 20.87 -0.18 -11.89
C ILE A 565 20.98 -1.51 -11.13
N LYS A 566 22.15 -2.14 -11.19
CA LYS A 566 22.44 -3.39 -10.49
C LYS A 566 23.58 -3.22 -9.48
N PRO A 567 23.59 -4.00 -8.38
CA PRO A 567 24.74 -4.06 -7.50
C PRO A 567 26.03 -4.46 -8.23
N GLN A 568 27.15 -3.83 -7.89
CA GLN A 568 28.44 -4.24 -8.43
C GLN A 568 28.80 -5.67 -8.01
N ARG A 569 29.38 -6.44 -8.94
CA ARG A 569 29.98 -7.77 -8.70
C ARG A 569 29.01 -8.85 -8.17
N LEU A 570 27.71 -8.61 -8.21
CA LEU A 570 26.68 -9.61 -7.88
C LEU A 570 25.96 -10.06 -9.17
N GLY A 571 25.81 -11.38 -9.29
CA GLY A 571 25.03 -12.02 -10.34
C GLY A 571 23.56 -12.14 -9.95
N ASP A 572 22.83 -13.00 -10.68
CA ASP A 572 21.42 -13.29 -10.37
C ASP A 572 21.30 -13.93 -8.97
N GLY A 573 20.29 -13.51 -8.19
CA GLY A 573 20.05 -14.04 -6.85
C GLY A 573 19.37 -13.04 -5.90
N TRP A 574 18.83 -13.57 -4.80
CA TRP A 574 18.23 -12.78 -3.72
C TRP A 574 19.28 -12.11 -2.84
N VAL A 575 18.95 -10.90 -2.38
CA VAL A 575 19.77 -10.11 -1.47
C VAL A 575 18.90 -9.55 -0.34
N ASN A 576 19.43 -9.58 0.87
CA ASN A 576 18.87 -8.87 2.00
C ASN A 576 19.72 -7.64 2.33
N ILE A 577 19.08 -6.55 2.76
CA ILE A 577 19.77 -5.30 3.10
C ILE A 577 19.62 -5.04 4.59
N GLU A 578 20.74 -4.75 5.24
CA GLU A 578 20.79 -4.31 6.62
C GLU A 578 20.51 -2.80 6.70
N VAL A 579 19.53 -2.44 7.52
CA VAL A 579 19.10 -1.05 7.74
C VAL A 579 18.70 -0.85 9.20
N GLU A 580 18.91 0.35 9.71
CA GLU A 580 18.49 0.77 11.03
C GLU A 580 17.17 1.58 10.95
N GLU A 581 16.23 1.31 11.86
CA GLU A 581 15.05 2.15 12.03
C GLU A 581 15.44 3.53 12.59
N THR A 582 14.72 4.59 12.21
CA THR A 582 14.97 5.91 12.78
C THR A 582 14.46 5.99 14.23
N PRO A 583 15.13 6.73 15.13
CA PRO A 583 14.66 6.88 16.52
C PRO A 583 13.23 7.41 16.61
N ASP A 584 12.89 8.40 15.77
CA ASP A 584 11.54 8.98 15.75
C ASP A 584 10.49 7.96 15.33
N ASP A 585 10.80 7.10 14.34
CA ASP A 585 9.86 6.06 13.90
C ASP A 585 9.66 4.98 14.95
N ALA A 586 10.71 4.60 15.67
CA ALA A 586 10.64 3.62 16.77
C ALA A 586 9.86 4.14 17.98
N HIS A 587 9.94 5.44 18.29
CA HIS A 587 9.26 6.04 19.45
C HIS A 587 7.78 6.39 19.18
N ASN A 588 7.44 6.75 17.94
CA ASN A 588 6.13 7.27 17.56
C ASN A 588 5.21 6.20 16.95
N VAL A 589 5.02 5.09 17.68
CA VAL A 589 4.12 3.99 17.31
C VAL A 589 2.88 3.93 18.21
N GLU A 590 1.87 3.20 17.76
CA GLU A 590 0.61 2.97 18.46
C GLU A 590 -0.03 4.27 18.96
N LYS A 591 -0.29 4.39 20.26
CA LYS A 591 -0.94 5.56 20.90
C LYS A 591 -0.07 6.82 20.88
N LYS A 592 1.22 6.70 20.58
CA LYS A 592 2.15 7.84 20.45
C LYS A 592 2.30 8.31 19.00
N ALA A 593 1.72 7.60 18.03
CA ALA A 593 1.79 7.98 16.63
C ALA A 593 1.19 9.37 16.38
N ARG A 594 1.79 10.10 15.42
CA ARG A 594 1.37 11.45 14.99
C ARG A 594 -0.14 11.55 14.73
N LEU A 595 -0.72 10.49 14.16
CA LEU A 595 -2.13 10.43 13.78
C LEU A 595 -3.13 10.62 14.94
N TRP A 596 -2.76 10.29 16.18
CA TRP A 596 -3.62 10.54 17.34
C TRP A 596 -3.72 12.03 17.71
N GLY A 597 -2.71 12.82 17.33
CA GLY A 597 -2.65 14.27 17.54
C GLY A 597 -3.48 15.05 16.52
N LYS A 598 -4.78 14.75 16.38
CA LYS A 598 -5.67 15.34 15.35
C LYS A 598 -5.57 16.87 15.25
N GLN A 599 -5.66 17.55 16.39
CA GLN A 599 -5.57 19.01 16.46
C GLN A 599 -4.18 19.54 16.10
N ASN A 600 -3.12 18.79 16.38
CA ASN A 600 -1.75 19.18 16.02
C ASN A 600 -1.57 19.13 14.50
N ILE A 601 -2.11 18.10 13.83
CA ILE A 601 -2.09 17.97 12.37
C ILE A 601 -2.76 19.18 11.71
N GLU A 602 -3.97 19.53 12.17
CA GLU A 602 -4.73 20.66 11.62
C GLU A 602 -4.06 22.00 11.94
N ARG A 603 -3.60 22.21 13.19
CA ARG A 603 -2.94 23.46 13.61
C ARG A 603 -1.62 23.69 12.87
N GLU A 604 -0.78 22.66 12.76
CA GLU A 604 0.55 22.75 12.14
C GLU A 604 0.51 22.78 10.61
N SER A 605 -0.68 22.71 10.01
CA SER A 605 -0.89 22.86 8.57
C SER A 605 -1.95 23.90 8.21
N ARG A 606 -2.45 24.67 9.18
CA ARG A 606 -3.48 25.71 9.01
C ARG A 606 -2.98 26.84 8.12
N VAL A 607 -3.83 27.30 7.19
CA VAL A 607 -3.43 28.34 6.21
C VAL A 607 -3.02 29.67 6.86
N LEU A 608 -3.59 29.97 8.03
CA LEU A 608 -3.36 31.18 8.82
C LEU A 608 -2.27 31.02 9.90
N GLY A 609 -1.61 29.86 9.95
CA GLY A 609 -0.71 29.51 11.07
C GLY A 609 -1.45 29.47 12.40
N ASP A 610 -0.81 29.99 13.46
CA ASP A 610 -1.34 30.02 14.83
C ASP A 610 -2.06 31.34 15.19
N THR A 611 -2.33 32.18 14.18
CA THR A 611 -2.96 33.50 14.38
C THR A 611 -4.49 33.38 14.44
N ASP A 612 -5.13 34.22 15.25
CA ASP A 612 -6.58 34.33 15.26
C ASP A 612 -7.09 34.97 13.94
N PRO A 613 -8.10 34.41 13.26
CA PRO A 613 -8.58 34.92 11.97
C PRO A 613 -8.93 36.41 11.97
N SER A 614 -9.40 36.96 13.09
CA SER A 614 -9.75 38.39 13.21
C SER A 614 -8.54 39.32 13.25
N SER A 615 -7.32 38.78 13.35
CA SER A 615 -6.06 39.53 13.51
C SER A 615 -5.05 39.31 12.38
N VAL A 616 -5.47 38.65 11.29
CA VAL A 616 -4.59 38.33 10.16
C VAL A 616 -4.50 39.50 9.19
N PHE A 617 -3.28 39.97 8.91
CA PHE A 617 -3.02 41.02 7.92
C PHE A 617 -2.47 40.44 6.62
N PRO A 618 -2.69 41.09 5.47
CA PRO A 618 -2.05 40.70 4.20
C PRO A 618 -0.51 40.63 4.30
N ALA A 619 0.09 41.49 5.11
CA ALA A 619 1.54 41.53 5.33
C ALA A 619 2.09 40.33 6.13
N ASP A 620 1.23 39.52 6.73
CA ASP A 620 1.63 38.29 7.44
C ASP A 620 1.96 37.14 6.48
N PHE A 621 1.66 37.30 5.20
CA PHE A 621 1.90 36.32 4.17
C PHE A 621 3.10 36.69 3.30
N ILE A 622 3.78 35.64 2.84
CA ILE A 622 4.83 35.70 1.83
C ILE A 622 4.48 34.75 0.70
N ILE A 623 4.98 34.98 -0.51
CA ILE A 623 5.04 33.93 -1.53
C ILE A 623 6.44 33.33 -1.42
N PRO A 624 6.60 32.03 -1.13
CA PRO A 624 7.92 31.39 -1.21
C PRO A 624 8.41 31.47 -2.66
N PHE A 625 9.57 32.11 -2.87
CA PHE A 625 10.19 32.18 -4.18
C PHE A 625 11.22 31.07 -4.34
N GLU A 626 11.18 30.44 -5.51
CA GLU A 626 12.11 29.40 -5.95
C GLU A 626 13.11 30.04 -6.92
N ASN A 627 14.37 29.63 -6.87
CA ASN A 627 15.42 29.96 -7.84
C ASN A 627 15.82 31.44 -7.97
N ILE A 628 15.52 32.28 -6.96
CA ILE A 628 16.00 33.67 -6.91
C ILE A 628 16.91 33.84 -5.69
N TYR A 629 18.21 33.83 -5.94
CA TYR A 629 19.26 33.91 -4.93
C TYR A 629 19.76 35.34 -4.80
N ARG A 630 19.75 35.91 -3.58
CA ARG A 630 20.12 37.33 -3.36
C ARG A 630 21.62 37.58 -3.33
N GLU A 631 22.36 36.63 -2.76
CA GLU A 631 23.78 36.80 -2.46
C GLU A 631 24.64 36.25 -3.59
N LYS A 632 24.46 34.97 -3.91
CA LYS A 632 25.20 34.28 -4.95
C LYS A 632 24.30 33.28 -5.68
N THR A 633 24.39 33.22 -7.00
CA THR A 633 23.73 32.19 -7.80
C THR A 633 24.43 30.85 -7.58
N PRO A 634 23.69 29.76 -7.30
CA PRO A 634 24.29 28.45 -7.09
C PRO A 634 24.85 27.88 -8.41
N PRO A 635 25.86 27.00 -8.32
CA PRO A 635 26.46 26.38 -9.49
C PRO A 635 25.51 25.42 -10.19
N CYS A 636 25.69 25.28 -11.50
CA CYS A 636 25.00 24.25 -12.28
C CYS A 636 25.64 22.88 -12.03
N LEU A 637 24.94 21.96 -11.35
CA LEU A 637 25.45 20.61 -11.11
C LEU A 637 24.94 19.60 -12.15
N LYS A 638 25.85 18.75 -12.64
CA LYS A 638 25.55 17.48 -13.30
C LYS A 638 25.93 16.34 -12.36
N ILE A 639 24.99 15.42 -12.14
CA ILE A 639 25.18 14.26 -11.27
C ILE A 639 25.04 13.00 -12.12
N ASP A 640 26.05 12.15 -12.07
CA ASP A 640 26.07 10.86 -12.76
C ASP A 640 26.23 9.74 -11.71
N LEU A 641 25.29 8.78 -11.70
CA LEU A 641 25.38 7.60 -10.84
C LEU A 641 26.50 6.68 -11.34
N ARG A 642 27.40 6.28 -10.45
CA ARG A 642 28.51 5.38 -10.77
C ARG A 642 28.20 3.94 -10.39
N ALA A 643 27.70 3.72 -9.18
CA ALA A 643 27.63 2.38 -8.62
C ALA A 643 26.59 2.24 -7.51
N LEU A 644 25.94 1.08 -7.47
CA LEU A 644 25.32 0.54 -6.26
C LEU A 644 26.28 -0.51 -5.68
N ASN A 645 26.75 -0.30 -4.45
CA ASN A 645 27.69 -1.20 -3.78
C ASN A 645 26.99 -1.93 -2.65
N LEU A 646 27.13 -3.25 -2.62
CA LEU A 646 26.66 -4.12 -1.54
C LEU A 646 27.87 -4.80 -0.90
N TRP A 647 28.05 -4.59 0.40
CA TRP A 647 29.21 -5.10 1.15
C TRP A 647 28.75 -6.15 2.15
N ALA A 648 29.34 -7.34 2.07
CA ALA A 648 29.11 -8.38 3.07
C ALA A 648 29.75 -7.94 4.41
N PRO A 649 29.09 -8.14 5.56
CA PRO A 649 29.67 -7.85 6.86
C PRO A 649 31.01 -8.56 7.07
N VAL A 650 31.98 -7.90 7.71
CA VAL A 650 33.36 -8.37 7.86
C VAL A 650 33.46 -9.70 8.64
N ASP A 651 32.46 -10.04 9.45
CA ASP A 651 32.36 -11.32 10.19
C ASP A 651 31.99 -12.53 9.31
N SER A 652 31.83 -12.34 7.99
CA SER A 652 31.59 -13.44 7.04
C SER A 652 32.86 -14.27 6.74
N VAL A 653 34.02 -13.90 7.28
CA VAL A 653 35.21 -14.74 7.24
C VAL A 653 34.99 -15.88 8.22
N HIS A 654 34.68 -17.07 7.70
CA HIS A 654 34.92 -18.31 8.44
C HIS A 654 36.36 -18.27 8.90
N THR A 655 36.58 -17.96 10.18
CA THR A 655 37.82 -18.37 10.84
C THR A 655 37.89 -19.87 10.63
N THR A 656 38.98 -20.32 10.02
CA THR A 656 39.32 -21.73 9.85
C THR A 656 38.91 -22.48 11.12
N PRO A 657 38.02 -23.49 11.05
CA PRO A 657 37.68 -24.27 12.23
C PRO A 657 38.98 -24.88 12.74
N THR A 658 39.41 -24.45 13.93
CA THR A 658 40.49 -25.12 14.63
C THR A 658 39.88 -26.42 15.12
N GLU A 659 40.19 -27.50 14.40
CA GLU A 659 40.14 -28.90 14.81
C GLU A 659 39.00 -29.32 15.76
N ASP A 660 37.86 -29.69 15.18
CA ASP A 660 37.13 -30.87 15.66
C ASP A 660 37.34 -31.98 14.62
N LEU A 661 38.30 -32.85 14.91
CA LEU A 661 38.59 -34.08 14.17
C LEU A 661 37.36 -35.01 14.24
N ASN A 662 36.38 -34.82 13.36
CA ASN A 662 35.38 -35.82 12.95
C ASN A 662 34.63 -35.34 11.67
N ALA A 663 35.37 -35.06 10.60
CA ALA A 663 34.79 -34.82 9.29
C ALA A 663 34.56 -36.15 8.55
N THR A 664 33.30 -36.58 8.41
CA THR A 664 32.92 -37.54 7.36
C THR A 664 32.82 -36.79 6.02
N PRO A 665 33.33 -37.32 4.89
CA PRO A 665 33.64 -36.51 3.68
C PRO A 665 32.44 -36.12 2.79
N PHE A 666 31.21 -36.09 3.31
CA PHE A 666 29.99 -35.96 2.48
C PHE A 666 29.03 -34.82 2.87
N SER A 667 29.39 -33.92 3.79
CA SER A 667 28.44 -32.95 4.36
C SER A 667 28.64 -31.48 3.97
N GLU A 668 29.36 -31.18 2.88
CA GLU A 668 29.45 -29.80 2.34
C GLU A 668 28.45 -29.50 1.22
N ALA A 669 27.74 -30.50 0.70
CA ALA A 669 26.83 -30.35 -0.45
C ALA A 669 25.34 -30.09 -0.11
N SER A 670 24.97 -30.00 1.18
CA SER A 670 23.56 -30.03 1.62
C SER A 670 23.03 -28.76 2.30
N ARG A 671 23.77 -27.64 2.30
CA ARG A 671 23.24 -26.38 2.86
C ARG A 671 22.45 -25.61 1.78
N PRO A 672 21.17 -25.25 2.01
CA PRO A 672 20.44 -24.39 1.08
C PRO A 672 21.14 -23.04 0.94
N PRO A 673 21.04 -22.37 -0.23
CA PRO A 673 21.66 -21.07 -0.42
C PRO A 673 21.00 -20.04 0.51
N GLU A 674 21.73 -19.66 1.56
CA GLU A 674 21.31 -18.66 2.52
C GLU A 674 21.25 -17.28 1.85
N ILE A 675 20.10 -16.59 1.97
CA ILE A 675 19.96 -15.21 1.46
C ILE A 675 20.87 -14.30 2.29
N ARG A 676 21.98 -13.89 1.69
CA ARG A 676 22.99 -13.08 2.37
C ARG A 676 22.48 -11.67 2.65
N THR A 677 22.87 -11.15 3.82
CA THR A 677 22.60 -9.78 4.23
C THR A 677 23.79 -8.88 3.91
N TYR A 678 23.53 -7.70 3.37
CA TYR A 678 24.53 -6.73 2.95
C TYR A 678 24.24 -5.35 3.52
N THR A 679 25.30 -4.59 3.80
CA THR A 679 25.19 -3.14 3.91
C THR A 679 25.22 -2.55 2.50
N SER A 680 24.57 -1.40 2.29
CA SER A 680 24.42 -0.82 0.96
C SER A 680 24.84 0.65 0.90
N SER A 681 25.42 1.04 -0.24
CA SER A 681 25.82 2.42 -0.52
C SER A 681 25.71 2.73 -2.01
N VAL A 682 25.55 4.00 -2.37
CA VAL A 682 25.49 4.46 -3.76
C VAL A 682 26.55 5.52 -3.99
N SER A 683 27.32 5.35 -5.06
CA SER A 683 28.41 6.25 -5.45
C SER A 683 28.02 7.08 -6.67
N PHE A 684 28.41 8.34 -6.65
CA PHE A 684 28.08 9.34 -7.66
C PHE A 684 29.32 10.16 -8.02
N THR A 685 29.32 10.65 -9.25
CA THR A 685 30.17 11.76 -9.66
C THR A 685 29.34 13.03 -9.70
N VAL A 686 29.81 14.06 -8.99
CA VAL A 686 29.22 15.39 -8.96
C VAL A 686 30.14 16.32 -9.74
N ILE A 687 29.61 16.90 -10.81
CA ILE A 687 30.33 17.81 -11.71
C ILE A 687 29.72 19.20 -11.57
N ASP A 688 30.52 20.16 -11.11
CA ASP A 688 30.20 21.58 -11.21
C ASP A 688 30.48 22.04 -12.65
N MET A 689 29.41 22.35 -13.39
CA MET A 689 29.51 22.74 -14.79
C MET A 689 30.11 24.14 -14.99
N ASP A 690 30.12 24.98 -13.95
CA ASP A 690 30.65 26.34 -14.03
C ASP A 690 32.16 26.37 -13.79
N SER A 691 32.66 25.57 -12.84
CA SER A 691 34.10 25.46 -12.53
C SER A 691 34.81 24.30 -13.24
N GLY A 692 34.06 23.30 -13.71
CA GLY A 692 34.58 22.03 -14.24
C GLY A 692 35.10 21.07 -13.17
N ALA A 693 34.92 21.38 -11.88
CA ALA A 693 35.36 20.51 -10.80
C ALA A 693 34.54 19.20 -10.76
N GLU A 694 35.24 18.07 -10.63
CA GLU A 694 34.64 16.74 -10.53
C GLU A 694 34.97 16.14 -9.15
N GLU A 695 33.96 15.73 -8.41
CA GLU A 695 34.11 15.08 -7.11
C GLU A 695 33.32 13.77 -7.05
N GLU A 696 33.93 12.75 -6.44
CA GLU A 696 33.24 11.49 -6.15
C GLU A 696 32.63 11.54 -4.74
N ARG A 697 31.36 11.17 -4.64
CA ARG A 697 30.61 11.14 -3.37
C ARG A 697 29.93 9.79 -3.23
N THR A 698 30.02 9.18 -2.06
CA THR A 698 29.35 7.91 -1.74
C THR A 698 28.48 8.09 -0.51
N PHE A 699 27.24 7.63 -0.58
CA PHE A 699 26.28 7.72 0.51
C PHE A 699 25.84 6.33 0.96
N ALA A 700 25.88 6.08 2.27
CA ALA A 700 25.38 4.83 2.84
C ALA A 700 23.84 4.85 2.91
N LEU A 701 23.18 3.78 2.48
CA LEU A 701 21.72 3.65 2.64
C LEU A 701 21.40 2.95 3.97
N ALA A 702 21.90 3.53 5.06
CA ALA A 702 21.95 2.90 6.37
C ALA A 702 20.63 2.99 7.16
N LYS A 703 19.79 3.99 6.91
CA LYS A 703 18.54 4.22 7.65
C LYS A 703 17.31 3.90 6.82
N ASP A 704 16.35 3.23 7.43
CA ASP A 704 15.06 2.94 6.82
C ASP A 704 14.12 4.15 6.89
N ILE A 705 14.25 5.06 5.90
CA ILE A 705 13.42 6.27 5.81
C ILE A 705 12.30 6.13 4.78
N ASN A 706 11.30 7.01 4.89
CA ASN A 706 10.16 7.10 4.00
C ASN A 706 10.17 8.40 3.20
N PHE A 707 9.69 8.31 1.96
CA PHE A 707 9.45 9.46 1.10
C PHE A 707 7.96 9.63 0.89
N VAL A 708 7.46 10.86 0.89
CA VAL A 708 6.05 11.17 0.64
C VAL A 708 5.93 12.08 -0.57
N THR A 709 5.03 11.77 -1.48
CA THR A 709 4.66 12.69 -2.56
C THR A 709 3.87 13.85 -1.98
N ALA A 710 4.30 15.09 -2.22
CA ALA A 710 3.54 16.27 -1.84
C ALA A 710 2.19 16.33 -2.56
N HIS A 711 1.14 16.65 -1.81
CA HIS A 711 -0.21 16.77 -2.31
C HIS A 711 -0.33 17.89 -3.36
N PRO A 712 -0.97 17.64 -4.52
CA PRO A 712 -1.13 18.67 -5.54
C PRO A 712 -1.94 19.87 -5.04
N CYS A 713 -1.72 21.03 -5.66
CA CYS A 713 -2.55 22.22 -5.41
C CYS A 713 -2.79 23.00 -6.71
N VAL A 714 -3.87 23.77 -6.76
CA VAL A 714 -4.22 24.62 -7.91
C VAL A 714 -4.23 26.09 -7.47
N PRO A 715 -3.53 26.99 -8.18
CA PRO A 715 -3.54 28.42 -7.85
C PRO A 715 -4.97 28.98 -7.85
N SER A 716 -5.24 29.92 -6.93
CA SER A 716 -6.52 30.59 -6.87
C SER A 716 -6.86 31.30 -8.19
N GLN A 717 -8.10 31.12 -8.65
CA GLN A 717 -8.64 31.80 -9.83
C GLN A 717 -9.23 33.18 -9.50
N HIS A 718 -9.34 33.50 -8.21
CA HIS A 718 -10.05 34.69 -7.72
C HIS A 718 -9.14 35.87 -7.41
N VAL A 719 -7.82 35.65 -7.41
CA VAL A 719 -6.87 36.60 -6.86
C VAL A 719 -5.73 36.85 -7.84
N LYS A 720 -5.38 38.13 -8.02
CA LYS A 720 -4.12 38.53 -8.67
C LYS A 720 -3.17 39.07 -7.62
N ILE A 721 -1.96 38.51 -7.57
CA ILE A 721 -0.89 38.99 -6.69
C ILE A 721 0.04 39.88 -7.53
N LEU A 722 0.08 41.17 -7.19
CA LEU A 722 0.89 42.19 -7.89
C LEU A 722 2.18 42.49 -7.12
N LYS A 723 3.28 42.72 -7.85
CA LYS A 723 4.56 43.19 -7.29
C LYS A 723 4.54 44.71 -7.09
N SER A 724 5.15 45.22 -6.01
CA SER A 724 5.46 46.64 -5.87
C SER A 724 6.95 46.85 -5.50
N PRO A 725 7.54 48.02 -5.83
CA PRO A 725 8.97 48.28 -5.67
C PRO A 725 9.44 48.47 -4.21
N SER A 726 8.53 48.54 -3.25
CA SER A 726 8.81 49.07 -1.90
C SER A 726 8.67 48.07 -0.74
N SER A 727 8.24 46.83 -0.95
CA SER A 727 8.31 45.79 0.09
C SER A 727 8.42 44.37 -0.44
N PRO A 728 9.08 43.50 0.34
CA PRO A 728 9.40 42.14 -0.08
C PRO A 728 8.20 41.17 -0.06
N THR A 729 7.21 41.32 0.82
CA THR A 729 6.40 40.16 1.25
C THR A 729 5.07 39.94 0.51
N ILE A 730 4.29 40.98 0.20
CA ILE A 730 3.10 41.01 -0.67
C ILE A 730 2.60 42.47 -0.57
N GLN A 731 2.35 43.14 -1.69
CA GLN A 731 2.03 44.58 -1.63
C GLN A 731 0.72 45.00 -2.28
N GLN A 732 0.12 44.20 -3.17
CA GLN A 732 -1.24 44.41 -3.67
C GLN A 732 -1.85 43.06 -4.03
N VAL A 733 -2.84 42.64 -3.24
CA VAL A 733 -3.73 41.52 -3.56
C VAL A 733 -5.00 42.13 -4.11
N ASP A 734 -5.23 42.01 -5.42
CA ASP A 734 -6.48 42.45 -6.00
C ASP A 734 -7.55 41.38 -5.72
N LEU A 735 -8.36 41.66 -4.71
CA LEU A 735 -9.45 40.81 -4.22
C LEU A 735 -10.81 41.19 -4.85
N SER A 736 -10.82 42.23 -5.69
CA SER A 736 -12.05 42.89 -6.13
C SER A 736 -12.88 42.07 -7.11
N GLY A 737 -12.33 41.01 -7.73
CA GLY A 737 -13.10 40.02 -8.52
C GLY A 737 -13.82 40.55 -9.77
N ASP A 738 -14.01 41.86 -9.90
CA ASP A 738 -14.74 42.54 -10.96
C ASP A 738 -13.79 42.91 -12.11
N SER A 739 -13.51 41.93 -12.95
CA SER A 739 -13.12 42.21 -14.34
C SER A 739 -14.03 41.40 -15.23
N ALA A 740 -14.95 42.11 -15.88
CA ALA A 740 -15.96 41.59 -16.80
C ALA A 740 -15.42 40.46 -17.70
N ALA A 741 -16.20 39.37 -17.75
CA ALA A 741 -16.21 38.31 -18.76
C ALA A 741 -14.92 38.09 -19.58
N GLY A 742 -14.18 37.04 -19.23
CA GLY A 742 -13.39 36.29 -20.22
C GLY A 742 -12.04 36.87 -20.64
N LYS A 743 -11.41 37.75 -19.87
CA LYS A 743 -10.01 38.17 -20.12
C LYS A 743 -9.12 37.82 -18.94
N THR A 744 -8.24 36.83 -19.15
CA THR A 744 -7.03 36.61 -18.34
C THR A 744 -6.23 37.90 -18.30
N ALA A 745 -6.27 38.64 -17.18
CA ALA A 745 -5.53 39.89 -17.09
C ALA A 745 -4.05 39.60 -16.84
N SER A 746 -3.30 39.75 -17.93
CA SER A 746 -1.87 40.00 -18.03
C SER A 746 -1.39 41.08 -17.07
N VAL A 747 -0.24 40.86 -16.43
CA VAL A 747 0.57 41.94 -15.85
C VAL A 747 1.18 42.71 -17.02
N ILE A 748 0.58 43.85 -17.40
CA ILE A 748 1.21 44.81 -18.32
C ILE A 748 2.21 45.64 -17.50
N GLY A 749 3.47 45.24 -17.48
CA GLY A 749 4.56 46.17 -17.18
C GLY A 749 4.63 47.19 -18.33
N LYS A 750 4.42 48.48 -18.03
CA LYS A 750 4.70 49.56 -18.98
C LYS A 750 6.23 49.65 -19.18
N ALA A 751 6.76 48.98 -20.19
CA ALA A 751 8.07 49.31 -20.73
C ALA A 751 7.88 50.47 -21.74
N CYS A 752 8.25 51.68 -21.31
CA CYS A 752 8.39 52.83 -22.19
C CYS A 752 9.70 52.71 -22.98
N THR A 753 9.69 52.06 -24.14
CA THR A 753 10.76 52.25 -25.14
C THR A 753 10.15 52.34 -26.53
N LYS A 754 10.17 53.56 -27.09
CA LYS A 754 9.97 53.79 -28.53
C LYS A 754 11.18 53.20 -29.26
N ASP A 755 11.09 51.96 -29.72
CA ASP A 755 11.91 51.52 -30.84
C ASP A 755 11.16 50.54 -31.73
N ARG A 756 11.03 50.94 -32.99
CA ARG A 756 10.38 50.16 -34.05
C ARG A 756 11.41 49.18 -34.61
N GLY A 757 11.22 47.89 -34.34
CA GLY A 757 11.81 46.82 -35.15
C GLY A 757 12.61 45.79 -34.37
N SER A 758 11.94 44.93 -33.61
CA SER A 758 12.37 43.54 -33.42
C SER A 758 11.22 42.68 -32.88
N SER A 759 10.87 41.63 -33.61
CA SER A 759 9.80 40.69 -33.26
C SER A 759 10.31 39.68 -32.23
N ASN A 760 10.22 40.01 -30.94
CA ASN A 760 10.45 39.03 -29.87
C ASN A 760 9.15 38.33 -29.46
N LEU A 761 8.99 37.09 -29.91
CA LEU A 761 7.88 36.17 -29.62
C LEU A 761 7.93 35.58 -28.18
N LEU A 762 8.87 36.02 -27.34
CA LEU A 762 9.15 35.46 -26.00
C LEU A 762 8.33 36.08 -24.85
N ALA A 763 7.59 37.17 -25.09
CA ALA A 763 6.93 37.96 -24.03
C ALA A 763 5.48 37.51 -23.67
N ARG A 764 5.07 36.26 -23.98
CA ARG A 764 3.68 35.77 -23.81
C ARG A 764 3.47 34.68 -22.74
N LEU A 765 4.42 34.44 -21.84
CA LEU A 765 4.21 33.52 -20.71
C LEU A 765 3.45 34.27 -19.59
N THR A 766 2.16 34.00 -19.46
CA THR A 766 1.30 34.39 -18.36
C THR A 766 1.85 33.82 -17.02
N TYR A 767 1.77 34.61 -15.94
CA TYR A 767 2.35 34.32 -14.62
C TYR A 767 1.21 34.09 -13.61
N ASN A 768 1.17 32.93 -12.95
CA ASN A 768 0.26 32.70 -11.82
C ASN A 768 1.13 32.35 -10.59
N PRO A 769 1.16 33.17 -9.53
CA PRO A 769 1.90 32.85 -8.32
C PRO A 769 1.30 31.65 -7.58
N GLY A 770 2.13 30.88 -6.86
CA GLY A 770 1.65 29.83 -5.94
C GLY A 770 0.85 30.41 -4.76
N HIS A 771 0.32 29.56 -3.89
CA HIS A 771 -0.40 30.03 -2.70
C HIS A 771 0.53 30.78 -1.73
N PRO A 772 0.02 31.80 -1.01
CA PRO A 772 0.77 32.45 0.05
C PRO A 772 1.05 31.53 1.22
N LEU A 773 2.13 31.83 1.94
CA LEU A 773 2.58 31.16 3.15
C LEU A 773 2.59 32.15 4.30
N HIS A 774 1.91 31.82 5.39
CA HIS A 774 1.89 32.65 6.59
C HIS A 774 3.26 32.64 7.29
N LYS A 775 3.68 33.78 7.88
CA LYS A 775 4.98 33.97 8.58
C LYS A 775 5.26 32.98 9.72
N TYR A 776 4.22 32.30 10.23
CA TYR A 776 4.34 31.20 11.20
C TYR A 776 5.18 30.02 10.68
N TYR A 777 5.24 29.84 9.36
CA TYR A 777 5.98 28.78 8.68
C TYR A 777 7.37 29.26 8.29
N THR A 778 8.30 29.16 9.24
CA THR A 778 9.72 29.45 9.01
C THR A 778 10.41 28.26 8.34
N TYR A 779 11.12 28.50 7.25
CA TYR A 779 11.85 27.48 6.50
C TYR A 779 13.23 27.98 6.08
N THR A 780 14.18 27.05 5.95
CA THR A 780 15.51 27.25 5.37
C THR A 780 15.55 26.54 4.04
N ALA A 781 16.00 27.20 2.97
CA ALA A 781 16.22 26.54 1.68
C ALA A 781 17.72 26.50 1.38
N LEU A 782 18.23 25.30 1.09
CA LEU A 782 19.62 25.08 0.71
C LEU A 782 19.65 24.46 -0.68
N HIS A 783 20.43 25.06 -1.57
CA HIS A 783 20.75 24.42 -2.83
C HIS A 783 21.55 23.13 -2.59
N LEU A 784 21.36 22.13 -3.45
CA LEU A 784 22.01 20.82 -3.32
C LEU A 784 23.54 20.93 -3.17
N SER A 785 24.20 21.83 -3.91
CA SER A 785 25.65 22.05 -3.78
C SER A 785 26.08 22.48 -2.37
N GLU A 786 25.29 23.33 -1.71
CA GLU A 786 25.58 23.78 -0.35
C GLU A 786 25.31 22.69 0.68
N LEU A 787 24.28 21.88 0.46
CA LEU A 787 24.00 20.72 1.30
C LEU A 787 25.14 19.70 1.24
N LEU A 788 25.67 19.42 0.04
CA LEU A 788 26.81 18.53 -0.15
C LEU A 788 28.07 19.03 0.56
N ALA A 789 28.33 20.34 0.53
CA ALA A 789 29.44 20.95 1.28
C ALA A 789 29.25 20.87 2.81
N LYS A 790 27.99 20.81 3.28
CA LYS A 790 27.60 20.71 4.69
C LYS A 790 27.16 19.29 5.08
N GLN A 791 27.66 18.26 4.39
CA GLN A 791 27.23 16.89 4.61
C GLN A 791 27.35 16.44 6.07
N ASP A 792 28.31 16.94 6.85
CA ASP A 792 28.53 16.51 8.24
C ASP A 792 27.61 17.19 9.26
N PHE A 793 26.76 18.13 8.83
CA PHE A 793 25.88 18.88 9.73
C PHE A 793 24.64 18.07 10.11
N SER A 794 24.19 18.20 11.36
CA SER A 794 22.89 17.68 11.78
C SER A 794 21.76 18.54 11.22
N LEU A 795 20.53 17.98 11.21
CA LEU A 795 19.36 18.70 10.75
C LEU A 795 19.11 19.97 11.57
N GLU A 796 19.27 19.89 12.90
CA GLU A 796 19.13 21.02 13.81
C GLU A 796 20.15 22.13 13.51
N ALA A 797 21.39 21.76 13.20
CA ALA A 797 22.45 22.71 12.86
C ALA A 797 22.18 23.42 11.52
N LEU A 798 21.62 22.72 10.53
CA LEU A 798 21.20 23.32 9.26
C LEU A 798 20.01 24.27 9.45
N LEU A 799 19.06 23.92 10.34
CA LEU A 799 17.90 24.75 10.65
C LEU A 799 18.26 25.99 11.50
N SER A 800 19.30 25.91 12.33
CA SER A 800 19.77 27.04 13.16
C SER A 800 20.63 28.03 12.38
N ASN A 801 21.39 27.58 11.38
CA ASN A 801 22.30 28.42 10.59
C ASN A 801 21.63 29.16 9.42
N TYR A 802 20.33 29.43 9.54
CA TYR A 802 19.49 30.04 8.51
C TYR A 802 20.00 31.40 7.98
N SER A 803 20.62 32.21 8.85
CA SER A 803 21.03 33.58 8.50
C SER A 803 22.38 33.67 7.77
N SER A 804 23.14 32.57 7.64
CA SER A 804 24.52 32.57 7.12
C SER A 804 24.70 31.77 5.82
N THR A 805 23.63 31.46 5.09
CA THR A 805 23.67 30.63 3.87
C THR A 805 24.03 31.48 2.65
N ALA A 806 25.16 31.19 2.00
CA ALA A 806 25.68 31.96 0.87
C ALA A 806 24.76 31.97 -0.36
N HIS A 807 23.89 30.96 -0.49
CA HIS A 807 22.90 30.85 -1.57
C HIS A 807 21.50 30.88 -0.95
N ARG A 808 21.13 31.99 -0.31
CA ARG A 808 19.79 32.18 0.26
C ARG A 808 18.76 32.68 -0.78
N PRO A 809 17.55 32.11 -0.83
CA PRO A 809 16.47 32.68 -1.62
C PRO A 809 16.02 34.04 -1.08
N SER A 810 15.54 34.89 -1.99
CA SER A 810 15.25 36.29 -1.71
C SER A 810 14.22 36.55 -0.59
N LEU A 811 13.32 35.63 -0.24
CA LEU A 811 12.09 36.00 0.48
C LEU A 811 11.72 35.15 1.69
N ALA A 812 12.65 34.34 2.19
CA ALA A 812 12.40 33.59 3.40
C ALA A 812 12.31 34.56 4.63
N PRO A 813 11.38 34.32 5.58
CA PRO A 813 11.07 35.27 6.64
C PRO A 813 12.29 35.45 7.56
N ALA A 814 12.77 36.68 7.72
CA ALA A 814 13.85 37.00 8.66
C ALA A 814 13.33 36.82 10.09
N SER A 815 13.64 35.67 10.70
CA SER A 815 13.38 35.38 12.10
C SER A 815 14.70 35.11 12.82
N ASN A 816 14.79 35.55 14.08
CA ASN A 816 15.88 35.18 14.98
C ASN A 816 15.72 33.75 15.56
N SER A 817 14.61 33.08 15.25
CA SER A 817 14.37 31.68 15.64
C SER A 817 14.86 30.71 14.55
N ALA A 818 15.29 29.51 14.97
CA ALA A 818 15.59 28.43 14.03
C ALA A 818 14.39 28.12 13.12
N ALA A 819 14.67 27.74 11.87
CA ALA A 819 13.63 27.33 10.93
C ALA A 819 13.00 26.00 11.36
N LYS A 820 11.75 25.76 10.94
CA LYS A 820 11.01 24.53 11.23
C LYS A 820 11.23 23.45 10.17
N VAL A 821 11.49 23.87 8.93
CA VAL A 821 11.58 22.99 7.76
C VAL A 821 12.81 23.34 6.93
N LEU A 822 13.54 22.31 6.49
CA LEU A 822 14.61 22.38 5.51
C LEU A 822 14.05 22.03 4.13
N VAL A 823 14.25 22.92 3.17
CA VAL A 823 13.95 22.71 1.75
C VAL A 823 15.27 22.47 1.03
N ILE A 824 15.45 21.28 0.50
CA ILE A 824 16.59 20.92 -0.35
C ILE A 824 16.20 21.29 -1.79
N ASP A 825 16.74 22.40 -2.28
CA ASP A 825 16.51 22.86 -3.65
C ASP A 825 17.43 22.08 -4.62
N CYS A 826 16.83 21.17 -5.37
CA CYS A 826 17.51 20.35 -6.37
C CYS A 826 17.36 20.93 -7.77
N ILE A 827 16.96 22.19 -7.93
CA ILE A 827 16.73 22.77 -9.25
C ILE A 827 18.01 23.47 -9.74
N THR A 828 18.76 22.80 -10.63
CA THR A 828 20.04 23.29 -11.18
C THR A 828 19.91 23.84 -12.60
N GLY A 829 20.85 24.68 -13.04
CA GLY A 829 21.03 25.05 -14.46
C GLY A 829 20.11 26.14 -15.03
N PHE A 830 19.54 27.03 -14.21
CA PHE A 830 18.79 28.19 -14.70
C PHE A 830 19.71 29.32 -15.19
N GLN A 831 19.43 29.89 -16.37
CA GLN A 831 19.94 31.20 -16.76
C GLN A 831 19.07 32.28 -16.10
N SER A 832 19.69 33.20 -15.35
CA SER A 832 19.00 34.38 -14.81
C SER A 832 18.44 35.21 -15.97
N LEU A 833 17.12 35.31 -16.10
CA LEU A 833 16.50 36.26 -17.01
C LEU A 833 16.55 37.66 -16.36
N PRO A 834 16.61 38.76 -17.12
CA PRO A 834 16.70 40.11 -16.54
C PRO A 834 15.56 40.40 -15.56
N GLN A 835 15.92 41.12 -14.48
CA GLN A 835 15.16 41.50 -13.28
C GLN A 835 13.70 41.97 -13.51
N GLU A 836 13.36 42.40 -14.73
CA GLU A 836 12.03 42.86 -15.14
C GLU A 836 11.04 41.72 -15.51
N HIS A 837 11.50 40.46 -15.61
CA HIS A 837 10.68 39.30 -16.03
C HIS A 837 10.49 38.21 -14.97
N GLU A 838 10.94 38.41 -13.73
CA GLU A 838 11.10 37.30 -12.77
C GLU A 838 9.91 37.13 -11.80
N ILE A 839 8.83 36.44 -12.20
CA ILE A 839 7.70 36.05 -11.31
C ILE A 839 7.44 34.52 -11.47
N PRO A 840 6.91 33.79 -10.46
CA PRO A 840 6.78 32.34 -10.54
C PRO A 840 5.87 31.90 -11.70
N LEU A 841 6.34 30.96 -12.50
CA LEU A 841 5.49 30.23 -13.44
C LEU A 841 4.66 29.21 -12.66
N SER A 842 3.34 29.37 -12.72
CA SER A 842 2.37 28.34 -12.35
C SER A 842 2.18 27.34 -13.49
N PRO A 843 1.69 26.11 -13.20
CA PRO A 843 1.73 24.95 -14.09
C PRO A 843 0.96 25.10 -15.42
N VAL A 844 0.12 26.11 -15.59
CA VAL A 844 -0.86 26.15 -16.69
C VAL A 844 -0.25 26.57 -18.03
N ILE A 845 0.87 27.32 -18.04
CA ILE A 845 1.24 28.08 -19.26
C ILE A 845 2.40 27.49 -20.07
N SER A 846 3.16 26.55 -19.52
CA SER A 846 4.13 25.79 -20.33
C SER A 846 3.48 24.69 -21.20
N ARG A 847 2.16 24.48 -21.12
CA ARG A 847 1.43 23.46 -21.91
C ARG A 847 0.88 23.96 -23.26
N SER A 848 0.90 25.27 -23.53
CA SER A 848 0.37 25.85 -24.78
C SER A 848 1.45 26.20 -25.82
N GLY A 849 2.73 26.16 -25.43
CA GLY A 849 3.84 26.61 -26.30
C GLY A 849 4.30 25.62 -27.37
N SER A 850 3.82 24.36 -27.35
CA SER A 850 4.39 23.30 -28.20
C SER A 850 3.48 22.79 -29.33
N GLN A 851 2.33 23.42 -29.60
CA GLN A 851 1.42 22.97 -30.67
C GLN A 851 0.76 24.12 -31.46
N ALA A 852 1.51 25.18 -31.76
CA ALA A 852 1.07 26.18 -32.75
C ALA A 852 1.43 25.71 -34.17
N SER A 853 0.84 24.60 -34.61
CA SER A 853 0.81 24.18 -36.02
C SER A 853 -0.30 23.15 -36.29
N ALA A 854 -1.56 23.51 -36.04
CA ALA A 854 -2.71 22.93 -36.75
C ALA A 854 -3.97 23.80 -36.60
N SER A 855 -4.38 24.38 -37.73
CA SER A 855 -5.70 24.87 -38.18
C SER A 855 -6.85 25.21 -37.19
N CYS A 856 -7.44 26.36 -37.51
CA CYS A 856 -8.67 26.99 -37.04
C CYS A 856 -9.99 26.19 -37.27
N GLY A 857 -10.97 26.39 -36.38
CA GLY A 857 -12.38 25.99 -36.53
C GLY A 857 -13.21 26.29 -35.29
N ALA A 858 -14.38 26.93 -35.46
CA ALA A 858 -15.22 27.63 -34.48
C ALA A 858 -15.85 26.80 -33.34
N GLY A 859 -16.27 27.49 -32.25
CA GLY A 859 -17.32 27.01 -31.35
C GLY A 859 -17.28 27.57 -29.92
N ILE A 860 -18.36 28.27 -29.52
CA ILE A 860 -18.58 28.78 -28.15
C ILE A 860 -18.82 27.59 -27.21
N GLY A 861 -17.78 27.14 -26.50
CA GLY A 861 -17.84 26.02 -25.54
C GLY A 861 -16.56 25.77 -24.73
N SER A 862 -15.68 26.76 -24.58
CA SER A 862 -14.25 26.54 -24.31
C SER A 862 -13.75 27.02 -22.93
N LEU A 863 -14.32 26.51 -21.84
CA LEU A 863 -13.73 26.66 -20.50
C LEU A 863 -13.77 25.36 -19.69
N ALA A 864 -14.90 24.66 -19.72
CA ALA A 864 -15.02 23.29 -19.21
C ALA A 864 -14.09 22.32 -19.97
N GLY A 865 -14.02 22.42 -21.30
CA GLY A 865 -13.14 21.56 -22.11
C GLY A 865 -11.64 21.80 -21.91
N ALA A 866 -11.23 22.99 -21.45
CA ALA A 866 -9.83 23.31 -21.16
C ALA A 866 -9.36 22.74 -19.81
N LEU A 867 -10.24 22.76 -18.81
CA LEU A 867 -10.04 22.16 -17.48
C LEU A 867 -10.07 20.62 -17.58
N GLU A 868 -11.05 20.08 -18.32
CA GLU A 868 -11.17 18.64 -18.58
C GLU A 868 -9.95 18.08 -19.34
N SER A 869 -9.39 18.87 -20.26
CA SER A 869 -8.13 18.56 -20.96
C SER A 869 -6.93 18.59 -20.01
N ALA A 870 -6.91 19.48 -19.00
CA ALA A 870 -5.83 19.60 -18.03
C ALA A 870 -5.79 18.43 -17.03
N SER A 871 -6.95 17.95 -16.56
CA SER A 871 -7.06 16.77 -15.68
C SER A 871 -6.71 15.47 -16.42
N LYS A 872 -7.17 15.31 -17.67
CA LYS A 872 -6.76 14.20 -18.56
C LYS A 872 -5.27 14.28 -18.93
N LYS A 873 -4.73 15.50 -19.11
CA LYS A 873 -3.28 15.74 -19.31
C LYS A 873 -2.46 15.47 -18.06
N MET A 874 -2.96 15.73 -16.86
CA MET A 874 -2.22 15.46 -15.61
C MET A 874 -1.94 13.96 -15.42
N HIS A 875 -2.93 13.11 -15.70
CA HIS A 875 -2.78 11.66 -15.64
C HIS A 875 -1.94 11.09 -16.80
N SER A 876 -1.99 11.70 -17.99
CA SER A 876 -1.22 11.24 -19.15
C SER A 876 0.21 11.81 -19.23
N GLU A 877 0.46 13.02 -18.71
CA GLU A 877 1.80 13.62 -18.60
C GLU A 877 2.64 12.94 -17.51
N THR A 878 2.01 12.45 -16.43
CA THR A 878 2.65 11.59 -15.41
C THR A 878 3.15 10.25 -16.01
N ARG A 879 2.65 9.85 -17.18
CA ARG A 879 3.14 8.66 -17.92
C ARG A 879 4.12 8.98 -19.06
N ARG A 880 4.19 10.22 -19.56
CA ARG A 880 4.92 10.56 -20.80
C ARG A 880 6.28 11.26 -20.62
N ARG A 881 6.59 11.80 -19.44
CA ARG A 881 7.95 12.34 -19.17
C ARG A 881 8.83 11.22 -18.60
N GLN A 882 10.11 11.20 -18.97
CA GLN A 882 11.11 10.37 -18.30
C GLN A 882 11.25 10.88 -16.86
N PHE A 883 10.40 10.38 -15.96
CA PHE A 883 10.52 10.65 -14.53
C PHE A 883 11.77 9.95 -13.99
N GLY A 884 12.52 10.69 -13.19
CA GLY A 884 13.71 10.23 -12.50
C GLY A 884 15.02 10.84 -13.01
N SER A 885 15.96 11.05 -12.09
CA SER A 885 17.31 11.53 -12.38
C SER A 885 18.28 11.06 -11.31
N ASP A 886 19.55 10.93 -11.68
CA ASP A 886 20.61 10.52 -10.74
C ASP A 886 20.76 11.52 -9.59
N MET A 887 20.42 12.79 -9.83
CA MET A 887 20.30 13.81 -8.79
C MET A 887 19.21 13.49 -7.77
N GLU A 888 18.03 13.05 -8.21
CA GLU A 888 16.96 12.61 -7.30
C GLU A 888 17.38 11.36 -6.51
N ILE A 889 18.11 10.42 -7.13
CA ILE A 889 18.68 9.27 -6.40
C ILE A 889 19.68 9.77 -5.35
N LEU A 890 20.57 10.69 -5.71
CA LEU A 890 21.59 11.23 -4.80
C LEU A 890 20.98 11.89 -3.56
N VAL A 891 19.99 12.77 -3.74
CA VAL A 891 19.39 13.46 -2.58
C VAL A 891 18.58 12.51 -1.70
N ARG A 892 17.95 11.48 -2.28
CA ARG A 892 17.29 10.43 -1.51
C ARG A 892 18.29 9.55 -0.77
N ALA A 893 19.43 9.22 -1.38
CA ALA A 893 20.52 8.50 -0.73
C ALA A 893 21.12 9.30 0.43
N PHE A 894 21.30 10.61 0.26
CA PHE A 894 21.71 11.52 1.32
C PHE A 894 20.73 11.50 2.50
N CYS A 895 19.43 11.59 2.23
CA CYS A 895 18.41 11.51 3.28
C CYS A 895 18.43 10.14 4.00
N ALA A 896 18.66 9.05 3.26
CA ALA A 896 18.76 7.70 3.81
C ALA A 896 20.02 7.49 4.67
N GLU A 897 21.12 8.17 4.34
CA GLU A 897 22.31 8.19 5.21
C GLU A 897 22.03 8.94 6.51
N LYS A 898 21.32 10.07 6.42
CA LYS A 898 21.04 10.94 7.57
C LYS A 898 19.84 10.50 8.42
N GLY A 899 19.01 9.58 7.93
CA GLY A 899 17.78 9.18 8.62
C GLY A 899 16.65 10.20 8.52
N TRP A 900 16.57 10.96 7.43
CA TRP A 900 15.56 12.01 7.25
C TRP A 900 14.38 11.52 6.40
N ASN A 901 13.24 11.29 7.04
CA ASN A 901 11.97 11.19 6.33
C ASN A 901 11.69 12.50 5.56
N ALA A 902 11.33 12.42 4.27
CA ALA A 902 11.30 13.59 3.40
C ALA A 902 10.07 13.66 2.47
N LEU A 903 9.52 14.87 2.35
CA LEU A 903 8.44 15.19 1.41
C LEU A 903 9.03 15.56 0.04
N ILE A 904 8.62 14.91 -1.04
CA ILE A 904 9.05 15.20 -2.40
C ILE A 904 8.03 16.13 -3.05
N SER A 905 8.45 17.35 -3.32
CA SER A 905 7.63 18.39 -3.91
C SER A 905 8.11 18.73 -5.31
N ARG A 906 7.24 18.53 -6.32
CA ARG A 906 7.55 18.82 -7.72
C ARG A 906 6.95 20.14 -8.17
N ARG A 907 7.75 21.00 -8.81
CA ARG A 907 7.39 22.39 -9.14
C ARG A 907 6.11 22.54 -9.95
N ARG A 908 5.86 21.61 -10.86
CA ARG A 908 4.69 21.65 -11.75
C ARG A 908 3.45 20.95 -11.20
N ARG A 909 3.53 20.31 -10.03
CA ARG A 909 2.41 19.60 -9.39
C ARG A 909 1.83 20.37 -8.20
N GLY A 910 2.70 21.03 -7.42
CA GLY A 910 2.28 21.80 -6.26
C GLY A 910 3.26 22.94 -5.94
N CYS A 911 2.77 23.95 -5.23
CA CYS A 911 3.58 25.07 -4.79
C CYS A 911 4.34 24.72 -3.49
N LEU A 912 5.49 25.39 -3.28
CA LEU A 912 6.30 25.18 -2.08
C LEU A 912 5.57 25.55 -0.78
N ALA A 913 4.67 26.54 -0.80
CA ALA A 913 3.89 26.92 0.38
C ALA A 913 3.01 25.76 0.90
N CYS A 914 2.32 25.07 0.00
CA CYS A 914 1.50 23.90 0.35
C CYS A 914 2.37 22.74 0.83
N ALA A 915 3.54 22.51 0.23
CA ALA A 915 4.48 21.49 0.68
C ALA A 915 5.04 21.77 2.09
N ILE A 916 5.34 23.02 2.43
CA ILE A 916 5.77 23.41 3.79
C ILE A 916 4.67 23.16 4.82
N ARG A 917 3.41 23.47 4.49
CA ARG A 917 2.27 23.17 5.35
C ARG A 917 2.02 21.68 5.52
N GLU A 918 2.18 20.91 4.45
CA GLU A 918 2.05 19.45 4.47
C GLU A 918 3.13 18.78 5.31
N ALA A 919 4.38 19.24 5.20
CA ALA A 919 5.47 18.80 6.08
C ALA A 919 5.11 19.04 7.55
N GLY A 920 4.48 20.19 7.86
CA GLY A 920 3.89 20.47 9.17
C GLY A 920 2.79 19.49 9.58
N ALA A 921 1.86 19.14 8.68
CA ALA A 921 0.83 18.13 8.95
C ALA A 921 1.45 16.77 9.33
N LEU A 922 2.42 16.31 8.52
CA LEU A 922 3.18 15.08 8.73
C LEU A 922 4.05 15.09 10.00
N GLY A 923 4.46 16.28 10.45
CA GLY A 923 5.50 16.44 11.47
C GLY A 923 6.90 16.17 10.93
N TRP A 924 7.10 16.25 9.61
CA TRP A 924 8.39 16.04 8.96
C TRP A 924 9.09 17.38 8.72
N LYS A 925 10.42 17.36 8.72
CA LYS A 925 11.24 18.58 8.67
C LYS A 925 12.01 18.77 7.37
N VAL A 926 11.94 17.83 6.43
CA VAL A 926 12.72 17.85 5.19
C VAL A 926 11.80 17.81 3.97
N ILE A 927 12.01 18.71 3.02
CA ILE A 927 11.34 18.77 1.72
C ILE A 927 12.41 18.70 0.64
N ILE A 928 12.28 17.76 -0.29
CA ILE A 928 13.09 17.68 -1.50
C ILE A 928 12.30 18.39 -2.61
N ARG A 929 12.81 19.53 -3.10
CA ARG A 929 12.17 20.33 -4.16
C ARG A 929 12.82 20.00 -5.50
N VAL A 930 12.02 19.46 -6.42
CA VAL A 930 12.45 19.01 -7.76
C VAL A 930 11.62 19.70 -8.87
N ASP A 931 12.13 19.73 -10.11
CA ASP A 931 11.49 20.43 -11.25
C ASP A 931 10.23 19.75 -11.80
#